data_AF-A0A2A2SGX1-F1
#
_entry.id   AF-A0A2A2SGX1-F1
#
_cell.length_a   1.000
_cell.length_b   1.000
_cell.length_c   1.000
_cell.angle_alpha   90.00
_cell.angle_beta   90.00
_cell.angle_gamma   90.00
#
_symmetry.space_group_name_H-M   'P 1'
#
loop_
_entity.id
_entity.type
_entity.pdbx_description
1 polymer ?
#
loop_
_entity_poly.entity_id
_entity_poly.type
_entity_poly.pdbx_seq_one_letter_code
_entity_poly.pdbx_strand_id
1 'polypeptide(L)'
;MREFRSYNQPGASGDANVHYGAAGAGGTAFQIGVTPSAGVIGVGTTDDVANDRTTTATLAVGGERISTLETLGDKDFFKVQLEAGRSYEIGMFGQVAGPNGIPLVDSYIEVYDAAGNKIGEADGGASTQINTVNSGFDAILQLTAASSGTYYIAARAFDNAAQDGSNDGDLVGDYRLTLDDTTGQPVYKPYYDPTTSPLHALDWGSQVNKVHQSVRNPDGAEGPRPTGNAAGTPTVNPDAPDGAQTFNITGKNVITVYFAKLGEVYVDSDPTSVGTTDTIVAKGLEQFEKDAFEAAFASIEKVADIDFRVVDGVYDPLAQDAAADFVFVTYTGTPRTGLLGRMSPPDEDNEGQAEFNALGPGWDAQNLVPGGFSYVTLIHEMGHGLGMAHPHDNGGRSSIMRGVVAEGTAFDYTTGDFNLNQGVFTMMSYEDGWVESPYGNASTSAGYGYNKGPMAFDIAVLQDKYGVNEETARGNDTYRLADANQRGTGFESIWDAAGVDQIVYDGLKDASIDLRAATLKYEVGGGGRVSYVEGIFGGFTVANGVTIENASSGAGADRIVGNAANNNLSGNAGSDLLIGGAGVDTLLGGIGNDWLEGGAGADTLTGGTGSDVFFFDKDLAAGRDRISDFAADDFIVTTVAFRDGNRDNIITANTNKVFDFTQGGSVAVVANGKAVTSLRYDGTYTEDGVQYFVYSLGGGNSLADFTSRPGQYDFL
;
A
#
# COMPACT_ATOMS: atom_id res chain seq x y z
N MET A 1 26.04 -27.46 -10.95
CA MET A 1 27.04 -27.17 -12.00
C MET A 1 26.38 -26.31 -13.08
N ARG A 2 26.55 -24.99 -12.99
CA ARG A 2 26.52 -24.03 -14.10
C ARG A 2 27.63 -23.02 -13.79
N GLU A 3 28.42 -22.70 -14.81
CA GLU A 3 29.72 -22.02 -14.74
C GLU A 3 29.58 -20.53 -14.41
N PHE A 4 30.31 -20.05 -13.39
CA PHE A 4 30.60 -18.63 -13.21
C PHE A 4 31.86 -18.28 -14.00
N ARG A 5 31.76 -17.35 -14.96
CA ARG A 5 32.92 -16.69 -15.57
C ARG A 5 33.28 -15.46 -14.74
N SER A 6 34.46 -15.48 -14.16
CA SER A 6 35.10 -14.33 -13.52
C SER A 6 35.48 -13.27 -14.56
N TYR A 7 35.08 -12.02 -14.34
CA TYR A 7 35.65 -10.86 -15.02
C TYR A 7 36.53 -10.08 -14.03
N ASN A 8 37.85 -10.16 -14.21
CA ASN A 8 38.81 -9.33 -13.48
C ASN A 8 38.87 -7.94 -14.14
N GLN A 9 38.60 -6.88 -13.38
CA GLN A 9 39.14 -5.55 -13.70
C GLN A 9 40.42 -5.30 -12.89
N PRO A 10 41.52 -4.84 -13.52
CA PRO A 10 42.74 -4.43 -12.83
C PRO A 10 42.65 -2.95 -12.44
N GLY A 11 42.73 -2.60 -11.15
CA GLY A 11 42.81 -1.18 -10.79
C GLY A 11 42.70 -0.72 -9.33
N ALA A 12 42.39 -1.56 -8.34
CA ALA A 12 42.33 -1.11 -6.95
C ALA A 12 43.55 -1.58 -6.14
N SER A 13 44.45 -0.64 -5.84
CA SER A 13 45.49 -0.79 -4.83
C SER A 13 44.95 -0.37 -3.46
N GLY A 14 44.93 -1.27 -2.48
CA GLY A 14 44.63 -0.94 -1.08
C GLY A 14 44.11 -2.16 -0.31
N ASP A 15 44.89 -2.63 0.65
CA ASP A 15 44.83 -3.95 1.30
C ASP A 15 43.54 -4.30 2.09
N ALA A 16 42.99 -5.49 1.82
CA ALA A 16 42.46 -6.37 2.85
C ALA A 16 42.80 -7.84 2.48
N ASN A 17 43.68 -8.46 3.26
CA ASN A 17 44.05 -9.87 3.09
C ASN A 17 42.87 -10.77 3.52
N VAL A 18 42.13 -11.32 2.56
CA VAL A 18 41.15 -12.38 2.83
C VAL A 18 41.82 -13.74 2.67
N HIS A 19 42.08 -14.43 3.79
CA HIS A 19 42.50 -15.83 3.78
C HIS A 19 41.27 -16.75 3.65
N TYR A 20 41.13 -17.45 2.52
CA TYR A 20 40.11 -18.49 2.34
C TYR A 20 40.65 -19.85 2.83
N GLY A 21 40.15 -20.31 3.99
CA GLY A 21 40.32 -21.69 4.46
C GLY A 21 39.10 -22.54 4.11
N ALA A 22 39.30 -23.62 3.35
CA ALA A 22 38.24 -24.56 3.00
C ALA A 22 37.80 -25.38 4.24
N ALA A 23 36.49 -25.48 4.48
CA ALA A 23 35.91 -26.43 5.43
C ALA A 23 35.05 -27.47 4.70
N GLY A 24 35.32 -28.75 5.01
CA GLY A 24 34.67 -29.91 4.44
C GLY A 24 33.28 -30.20 5.01
N ALA A 25 32.65 -31.23 4.43
CA ALA A 25 31.24 -31.60 4.55
C ALA A 25 30.75 -31.90 5.99
N GLY A 26 29.60 -31.30 6.35
CA GLY A 26 28.81 -31.60 7.55
C GLY A 26 28.15 -30.33 8.09
N GLY A 27 26.82 -30.23 8.01
CA GLY A 27 26.08 -28.99 8.26
C GLY A 27 26.09 -28.47 9.70
N THR A 28 26.08 -27.14 9.82
CA THR A 28 25.26 -26.28 10.71
C THR A 28 25.57 -24.81 10.31
N ALA A 29 24.57 -23.93 10.48
CA ALA A 29 24.53 -22.50 10.17
C ALA A 29 25.87 -21.77 9.92
N PHE A 30 25.96 -21.08 8.78
CA PHE A 30 26.97 -20.06 8.53
C PHE A 30 26.56 -18.78 9.27
N GLN A 31 26.98 -18.67 10.53
CA GLN A 31 26.89 -17.43 11.28
C GLN A 31 28.18 -16.66 11.03
N ILE A 32 28.13 -15.56 10.26
CA ILE A 32 29.21 -14.57 10.28
C ILE A 32 29.09 -13.86 11.64
N GLY A 33 29.69 -14.46 12.66
CA GLY A 33 29.98 -13.76 13.90
C GLY A 33 31.15 -12.81 13.65
N VAL A 34 30.87 -11.58 13.23
CA VAL A 34 31.82 -10.50 13.43
C VAL A 34 31.75 -10.18 14.91
N THR A 35 32.66 -10.73 15.72
CA THR A 35 32.89 -10.14 17.04
C THR A 35 33.55 -8.79 16.77
N PRO A 36 32.93 -7.64 17.12
CA PRO A 36 33.59 -6.37 16.94
C PRO A 36 34.81 -6.38 17.85
N SER A 37 36.01 -6.43 17.27
CA SER A 37 37.17 -5.94 17.98
C SER A 37 36.97 -4.43 18.13
N ALA A 38 36.93 -3.94 19.36
CA ALA A 38 36.85 -2.53 19.74
C ALA A 38 37.94 -1.70 19.03
N GLY A 39 37.63 -1.29 17.80
CA GLY A 39 38.49 -0.55 16.89
C GLY A 39 37.60 0.46 16.19
N VAL A 40 37.39 1.58 16.89
CA VAL A 40 36.83 2.87 16.47
C VAL A 40 36.47 2.95 14.98
N ILE A 41 35.19 2.74 14.67
CA ILE A 41 34.57 3.31 13.46
C ILE A 41 34.17 4.73 13.88
N GLY A 42 35.07 5.69 13.66
CA GLY A 42 34.82 7.11 13.91
C GLY A 42 34.87 7.86 12.59
N VAL A 43 33.90 8.75 12.37
CA VAL A 43 33.94 9.69 11.25
C VAL A 43 34.92 10.80 11.63
N GLY A 44 35.74 11.29 10.69
CA GLY A 44 36.98 12.04 10.97
C GLY A 44 36.87 13.45 11.57
N THR A 45 35.78 13.78 12.26
CA THR A 45 35.51 15.08 12.88
C THR A 45 35.75 15.05 14.40
N THR A 46 35.97 16.22 15.01
CA THR A 46 35.99 16.38 16.47
C THR A 46 34.57 16.60 16.97
N ASP A 47 34.16 15.86 18.02
CA ASP A 47 32.89 16.04 18.76
C ASP A 47 32.49 17.52 18.80
N ASP A 48 31.41 17.82 18.08
CA ASP A 48 30.94 19.18 17.86
C ASP A 48 29.86 19.60 18.87
N VAL A 49 29.24 18.65 19.56
CA VAL A 49 28.17 18.87 20.54
C VAL A 49 28.30 17.91 21.74
N ALA A 50 28.35 18.50 22.94
CA ALA A 50 28.56 17.72 24.16
C ALA A 50 27.52 16.61 24.37
N ASN A 51 28.04 15.46 24.78
CA ASN A 51 27.33 14.23 25.12
C ASN A 51 26.40 14.28 26.35
N ASP A 52 26.18 15.47 26.93
CA ASP A 52 25.36 15.65 28.12
C ASP A 52 24.74 17.06 28.23
N ARG A 53 23.94 17.27 29.28
CA ARG A 53 23.23 18.54 29.55
C ARG A 53 24.14 19.73 29.90
N THR A 54 25.47 19.55 29.96
CA THR A 54 26.44 20.66 30.05
C THR A 54 26.69 21.35 28.71
N THR A 55 26.08 20.83 27.63
CA THR A 55 26.09 21.42 26.29
C THR A 55 25.87 22.93 26.29
N THR A 56 26.60 23.59 25.39
CA THR A 56 26.37 25.00 25.03
C THR A 56 25.62 25.13 23.71
N ALA A 57 25.38 24.03 23.00
CA ALA A 57 24.62 24.02 21.76
C ALA A 57 23.15 24.32 22.05
N THR A 58 22.55 25.17 21.22
CA THR A 58 21.14 25.57 21.34
C THR A 58 20.42 25.30 20.03
N LEU A 59 19.13 24.98 20.14
CA LEU A 59 18.18 24.95 19.03
C LEU A 59 17.02 25.89 19.37
N ALA A 60 16.72 26.83 18.48
CA ALA A 60 15.62 27.77 18.66
C ALA A 60 14.32 27.13 18.12
N VAL A 61 13.19 27.54 18.68
CA VAL A 61 11.86 27.21 18.13
C VAL A 61 11.71 27.88 16.75
N GLY A 62 11.25 27.13 15.76
CA GLY A 62 11.23 27.48 14.33
C GLY A 62 12.61 27.42 13.67
N GLY A 63 13.55 26.68 14.25
CA GLY A 63 14.93 26.58 13.79
C GLY A 63 15.33 25.14 13.48
N GLU A 64 16.40 25.03 12.68
CA GLU A 64 17.04 23.76 12.35
C GLU A 64 18.53 23.78 12.69
N ARG A 65 19.12 22.58 12.80
CA ARG A 65 20.54 22.39 13.01
C ARG A 65 21.03 21.11 12.34
N ILE A 66 22.10 21.22 11.55
CA ILE A 66 22.81 20.08 10.99
C ILE A 66 24.01 19.76 11.91
N SER A 67 24.18 18.50 12.30
CA SER A 67 25.29 17.97 13.13
C SER A 67 25.67 16.56 12.66
N THR A 68 26.66 15.96 13.32
CA THR A 68 27.14 14.61 13.05
C THR A 68 27.25 13.83 14.36
N LEU A 69 26.79 12.57 14.38
CA LEU A 69 27.20 11.63 15.41
C LEU A 69 28.56 11.02 15.02
N GLU A 70 29.65 11.41 15.68
CA GLU A 70 31.00 11.12 15.15
C GLU A 70 31.55 9.76 15.60
N THR A 71 31.02 9.21 16.70
CA THR A 71 31.45 7.92 17.25
C THR A 71 30.26 7.06 17.66
N LEU A 72 30.46 5.74 17.70
CA LEU A 72 29.47 4.84 18.27
C LEU A 72 29.19 5.23 19.72
N GLY A 73 27.91 5.31 20.07
CA GLY A 73 27.44 5.75 21.38
C GLY A 73 27.29 7.25 21.57
N ASP A 74 27.60 8.03 20.55
CA ASP A 74 27.51 9.48 20.60
C ASP A 74 26.06 9.99 20.71
N LYS A 75 25.91 11.10 21.42
CA LYS A 75 24.63 11.64 21.88
C LYS A 75 24.69 13.14 22.06
N ASP A 76 24.39 13.87 21.01
CA ASP A 76 24.40 15.31 20.99
C ASP A 76 23.24 15.91 21.80
N PHE A 77 23.57 16.69 22.83
CA PHE A 77 22.56 17.45 23.57
C PHE A 77 22.42 18.88 23.04
N PHE A 78 21.17 19.29 22.79
CA PHE A 78 20.79 20.67 22.45
C PHE A 78 19.91 21.26 23.54
N LYS A 79 20.26 22.47 23.97
CA LYS A 79 19.47 23.26 24.90
C LYS A 79 18.37 24.02 24.16
N VAL A 80 17.12 23.86 24.59
CA VAL A 80 15.96 24.52 23.98
C VAL A 80 15.11 25.23 25.02
N GLN A 81 14.38 26.26 24.60
CA GLN A 81 13.52 27.05 25.50
C GLN A 81 12.07 26.90 25.06
N LEU A 82 11.26 26.25 25.90
CA LEU A 82 9.85 25.95 25.60
C LEU A 82 8.93 26.72 26.55
N GLU A 83 7.69 26.97 26.11
CA GLU A 83 6.65 27.67 26.85
C GLU A 83 5.55 26.70 27.34
N ALA A 84 5.10 26.86 28.59
CA ALA A 84 4.04 26.04 29.16
C ALA A 84 2.76 26.07 28.32
N GLY A 85 2.18 24.90 28.07
CA GLY A 85 0.93 24.73 27.32
C GLY A 85 1.08 24.85 25.81
N ARG A 86 2.30 25.07 25.30
CA ARG A 86 2.59 25.00 23.87
C ARG A 86 2.94 23.59 23.43
N SER A 87 2.51 23.25 22.22
CA SER A 87 2.87 21.99 21.55
C SER A 87 4.03 22.24 20.60
N TYR A 88 4.95 21.31 20.56
CA TYR A 88 6.14 21.34 19.74
C TYR A 88 6.31 20.03 18.99
N GLU A 89 6.90 20.13 17.80
CA GLU A 89 7.36 18.97 17.04
C GLU A 89 8.89 19.03 16.94
N ILE A 90 9.53 17.91 17.15
CA ILE A 90 10.98 17.75 17.06
C ILE A 90 11.24 16.65 16.04
N GLY A 91 11.87 16.99 14.92
CA GLY A 91 12.25 16.04 13.89
C GLY A 91 13.77 15.88 13.81
N MET A 92 14.25 14.66 13.61
CA MET A 92 15.66 14.33 13.38
C MET A 92 15.74 13.47 12.13
N PHE A 93 16.42 13.99 11.11
CA PHE A 93 16.45 13.41 9.76
C PHE A 93 17.87 13.11 9.30
N GLY A 94 18.11 12.00 8.60
CA GLY A 94 19.39 11.73 7.94
C GLY A 94 19.75 12.81 6.91
N GLN A 95 20.99 13.32 6.91
CA GLN A 95 21.40 14.46 6.07
C GLN A 95 22.56 14.12 5.13
N VAL A 96 22.27 14.06 3.82
CA VAL A 96 23.30 13.77 2.78
C VAL A 96 24.28 14.94 2.57
N ALA A 97 23.84 16.19 2.81
CA ALA A 97 24.69 17.38 2.69
C ALA A 97 25.34 17.81 4.02
N GLY A 98 25.52 16.86 4.95
CA GLY A 98 26.14 17.12 6.24
C GLY A 98 27.67 17.22 6.18
N PRO A 99 28.33 17.49 7.32
CA PRO A 99 29.77 17.68 7.40
C PRO A 99 30.62 16.53 6.83
N ASN A 100 30.11 15.29 6.87
CA ASN A 100 30.80 14.10 6.39
C ASN A 100 30.21 13.53 5.09
N GLY A 101 29.03 13.99 4.69
CA GLY A 101 28.33 13.52 3.50
C GLY A 101 27.78 12.10 3.62
N ILE A 102 27.63 11.59 4.85
CA ILE A 102 27.10 10.26 5.15
C ILE A 102 25.86 10.45 6.04
N PRO A 103 24.64 10.24 5.53
CA PRO A 103 23.43 10.43 6.34
C PRO A 103 23.35 9.40 7.47
N LEU A 104 22.82 9.82 8.62
CA LEU A 104 22.43 8.92 9.71
C LEU A 104 21.20 8.09 9.28
N VAL A 105 21.25 6.79 9.54
CA VAL A 105 20.23 5.82 9.06
C VAL A 105 19.41 5.20 10.19
N ASP A 106 19.51 5.70 11.42
CA ASP A 106 18.79 5.14 12.58
C ASP A 106 18.61 6.20 13.68
N SER A 107 17.87 7.26 13.35
CA SER A 107 17.72 8.45 14.21
C SER A 107 16.95 8.13 15.48
N TYR A 108 17.41 8.62 16.63
CA TYR A 108 16.71 8.48 17.91
C TYR A 108 16.77 9.79 18.71
N ILE A 109 15.60 10.27 19.13
CA ILE A 109 15.42 11.50 19.90
C ILE A 109 14.99 11.16 21.31
N GLU A 110 15.56 11.87 22.29
CA GLU A 110 15.02 11.95 23.64
C GLU A 110 14.85 13.41 24.07
N VAL A 111 13.82 13.68 24.86
CA VAL A 111 13.59 14.99 25.45
C VAL A 111 13.63 14.89 26.95
N TYR A 112 14.40 15.79 27.56
CA TYR A 112 14.58 15.89 29.00
C TYR A 112 14.08 17.24 29.51
N ASP A 113 13.44 17.24 30.67
CA ASP A 113 13.10 18.46 31.40
C ASP A 113 14.33 19.10 32.07
N ALA A 114 14.15 20.28 32.66
CA ALA A 114 15.21 21.00 33.38
C ALA A 114 15.81 20.18 34.55
N ALA A 115 15.04 19.29 35.17
CA ALA A 115 15.51 18.44 36.26
C ALA A 115 16.34 17.25 35.73
N GLY A 116 16.23 16.92 34.45
CA GLY A 116 16.91 15.81 33.79
C GLY A 116 16.08 14.54 33.73
N ASN A 117 14.77 14.63 33.95
CA ASN A 117 13.88 13.52 33.70
C ASN A 117 13.60 13.43 32.20
N LYS A 118 13.66 12.23 31.64
CA LYS A 118 13.19 11.98 30.27
C LYS A 118 11.67 12.09 30.24
N ILE A 119 11.15 12.88 29.33
CA ILE A 119 9.72 13.21 29.20
C ILE A 119 9.13 12.83 27.84
N GLY A 120 9.98 12.46 26.88
CA GLY A 120 9.57 11.97 25.58
C GLY A 120 10.76 11.36 24.85
N GLU A 121 10.47 10.46 23.93
CA GLU A 121 11.44 9.86 23.03
C GLU A 121 10.76 9.49 21.71
N ALA A 122 11.52 9.47 20.63
CA ALA A 122 11.06 8.99 19.32
C ALA A 122 12.21 8.26 18.62
N ASP A 123 11.85 7.27 17.82
CA ASP A 123 12.76 6.36 17.16
C ASP A 123 12.42 6.26 15.67
N GLY A 124 13.43 6.40 14.82
CA GLY A 124 13.34 6.22 13.38
C GLY A 124 13.59 4.76 12.95
N GLY A 125 13.99 3.87 13.86
CA GLY A 125 14.28 2.46 13.61
C GLY A 125 13.12 1.46 13.84
N ALA A 126 13.37 0.18 13.58
CA ALA A 126 12.38 -0.91 13.63
C ALA A 126 11.76 -1.13 15.03
N SER A 127 10.55 -1.71 15.08
CA SER A 127 9.76 -1.90 16.30
C SER A 127 10.53 -2.63 17.42
N THR A 128 10.55 -2.04 18.62
CA THR A 128 11.00 -2.69 19.85
C THR A 128 9.87 -2.81 20.87
N GLN A 129 10.09 -3.62 21.92
CA GLN A 129 9.09 -3.89 22.97
C GLN A 129 8.60 -2.66 23.76
N ILE A 130 9.20 -1.47 23.54
CA ILE A 130 8.95 -0.26 24.33
C ILE A 130 8.51 0.93 23.45
N ASN A 131 8.61 0.85 22.12
CA ASN A 131 8.12 1.89 21.21
C ASN A 131 7.20 1.31 20.11
N THR A 132 6.04 1.95 19.94
CA THR A 132 5.03 1.55 18.94
C THR A 132 4.99 2.48 17.72
N VAL A 133 5.64 3.65 17.76
CA VAL A 133 5.63 4.62 16.65
C VAL A 133 6.93 4.48 15.85
N ASN A 134 6.82 4.02 14.60
CA ASN A 134 7.89 3.70 13.66
C ASN A 134 7.87 4.73 12.52
N SER A 135 8.96 5.47 12.32
CA SER A 135 9.14 6.42 11.20
C SER A 135 10.27 6.04 10.22
N GLY A 136 10.78 4.82 10.31
CA GLY A 136 11.47 4.13 9.23
C GLY A 136 12.83 4.63 8.74
N PHE A 137 13.36 5.79 9.13
CA PHE A 137 14.81 6.09 9.35
C PHE A 137 15.03 7.46 10.05
N ASP A 138 13.98 8.30 10.13
CA ASP A 138 14.00 9.61 10.78
C ASP A 138 13.10 9.59 12.02
N ALA A 139 13.41 10.35 13.06
CA ALA A 139 12.62 10.37 14.31
C ALA A 139 11.78 11.64 14.39
N ILE A 140 10.48 11.52 14.72
CA ILE A 140 9.59 12.66 14.94
C ILE A 140 8.91 12.51 16.30
N LEU A 141 9.05 13.54 17.16
CA LEU A 141 8.44 13.59 18.48
C LEU A 141 7.55 14.83 18.61
N GLN A 142 6.28 14.62 18.93
CA GLN A 142 5.39 15.70 19.36
C GLN A 142 5.29 15.74 20.89
N LEU A 143 5.38 16.93 21.47
CA LEU A 143 5.24 17.11 22.92
C LEU A 143 4.56 18.44 23.27
N THR A 144 3.74 18.42 24.31
CA THR A 144 3.23 19.64 24.94
C THR A 144 4.06 19.96 26.17
N ALA A 145 4.69 21.13 26.20
CA ALA A 145 5.54 21.52 27.32
C ALA A 145 4.68 21.80 28.56
N ALA A 146 4.88 21.02 29.63
CA ALA A 146 4.12 21.19 30.87
C ALA A 146 4.52 22.46 31.66
N SER A 147 5.72 23.00 31.43
CA SER A 147 6.24 24.18 32.12
C SER A 147 7.08 25.05 31.18
N SER A 148 7.08 26.37 31.38
CA SER A 148 7.99 27.24 30.64
C SER A 148 9.39 27.09 31.22
N GLY A 149 10.38 26.84 30.38
CA GLY A 149 11.73 26.61 30.89
C GLY A 149 12.69 26.06 29.85
N THR A 150 13.88 25.73 30.36
CA THR A 150 14.89 25.03 29.59
C THR A 150 14.55 23.55 29.52
N TYR A 151 14.58 23.01 28.32
CA TYR A 151 14.54 21.58 28.03
C TYR A 151 15.81 21.20 27.28
N TYR A 152 16.04 19.90 27.16
CA TYR A 152 17.16 19.35 26.42
C TYR A 152 16.67 18.30 25.45
N ILE A 153 17.08 18.43 24.19
CA ILE A 153 16.86 17.42 23.16
C ILE A 153 18.18 16.67 23.01
N ALA A 154 18.15 15.35 23.14
CA ALA A 154 19.29 14.50 22.86
C ALA A 154 19.06 13.78 21.53
N ALA A 155 19.96 14.00 20.58
CA ALA A 155 20.00 13.35 19.28
C ALA A 155 21.05 12.25 19.33
N ARG A 156 20.71 11.03 18.91
CA ARG A 156 21.64 9.89 18.87
C ARG A 156 21.19 8.86 17.84
N ALA A 157 21.99 7.81 17.67
CA ALA A 157 21.57 6.61 16.95
C ALA A 157 20.81 5.64 17.88
N PHE A 158 19.89 4.85 17.33
CA PHE A 158 19.30 3.74 18.06
C PHE A 158 20.35 2.65 18.40
N ASP A 159 20.07 1.88 19.45
CA ASP A 159 20.92 0.79 19.94
C ASP A 159 20.19 -0.54 19.68
N ASN A 160 20.71 -1.31 18.73
CA ASN A 160 20.11 -2.57 18.30
C ASN A 160 20.58 -3.76 19.18
N ALA A 161 21.54 -3.55 20.09
CA ALA A 161 22.27 -4.59 20.79
C ALA A 161 22.17 -4.47 22.34
N ALA A 162 20.98 -4.23 22.88
CA ALA A 162 20.70 -4.19 24.33
C ALA A 162 21.16 -5.42 25.18
N GLN A 163 21.69 -6.47 24.56
CA GLN A 163 22.23 -7.66 25.21
C GLN A 163 23.70 -7.54 25.67
N ASP A 164 24.46 -6.57 25.16
CA ASP A 164 25.86 -6.37 25.57
C ASP A 164 26.03 -5.49 26.82
N GLY A 165 24.93 -4.86 27.26
CA GLY A 165 24.87 -4.03 28.46
C GLY A 165 25.32 -2.58 28.26
N SER A 166 25.62 -2.18 27.03
CA SER A 166 25.66 -0.77 26.64
C SER A 166 24.24 -0.27 26.34
N ASN A 167 24.00 1.03 26.55
CA ASN A 167 22.75 1.71 26.18
C ASN A 167 23.06 2.77 25.11
N ASP A 168 24.14 2.59 24.36
CA ASP A 168 24.82 3.63 23.59
C ASP A 168 24.70 3.24 22.11
N GLY A 169 24.26 4.16 21.23
CA GLY A 169 23.82 3.83 19.86
C GLY A 169 24.89 3.17 18.96
N ASP A 170 24.46 2.35 18.02
CA ASP A 170 25.34 1.47 17.21
C ASP A 170 25.77 2.06 15.86
N LEU A 171 25.42 3.32 15.56
CA LEU A 171 25.67 3.95 14.26
C LEU A 171 26.18 5.39 14.39
N VAL A 172 26.78 5.87 13.30
CA VAL A 172 27.33 7.23 13.13
C VAL A 172 26.81 7.82 11.83
N GLY A 173 26.73 9.14 11.75
CA GLY A 173 26.27 9.82 10.52
C GLY A 173 25.80 11.25 10.77
N ASP A 174 25.60 11.95 9.66
CA ASP A 174 25.11 13.32 9.62
C ASP A 174 23.58 13.37 9.71
N TYR A 175 23.07 14.30 10.50
CA TYR A 175 21.63 14.48 10.68
C TYR A 175 21.24 15.96 10.72
N ARG A 176 19.95 16.23 10.44
CA ARG A 176 19.28 17.53 10.60
C ARG A 176 18.25 17.42 11.71
N LEU A 177 18.41 18.24 12.75
CA LEU A 177 17.48 18.38 13.87
C LEU A 177 16.63 19.64 13.70
N THR A 178 15.33 19.53 13.94
CA THR A 178 14.34 20.61 13.80
C THR A 178 13.52 20.75 15.08
N LEU A 179 13.01 21.95 15.35
CA LEU A 179 12.09 22.21 16.46
C LEU A 179 11.06 23.25 16.04
N ASP A 180 9.80 22.86 15.94
CA ASP A 180 8.72 23.73 15.48
C ASP A 180 7.62 23.91 16.54
N ASP A 181 7.04 25.12 16.59
CA ASP A 181 5.87 25.40 17.43
C ASP A 181 4.60 25.01 16.68
N THR A 182 3.91 23.99 17.20
CA THR A 182 2.65 23.46 16.65
C THR A 182 1.45 23.87 17.48
N THR A 183 1.58 24.86 18.38
CA THR A 183 0.50 25.30 19.27
C THR A 183 -0.67 25.89 18.50
N GLY A 184 -1.85 25.33 18.70
CA GLY A 184 -3.07 25.78 18.01
C GLY A 184 -3.10 25.42 16.52
N GLN A 185 -2.02 24.81 16.00
CA GLN A 185 -2.10 24.07 14.76
C GLN A 185 -2.93 22.82 15.04
N PRO A 186 -3.93 22.49 14.21
CA PRO A 186 -4.58 21.20 14.33
C PRO A 186 -3.49 20.13 14.20
N VAL A 187 -3.42 19.19 15.14
CA VAL A 187 -2.55 18.03 14.95
C VAL A 187 -3.19 17.23 13.83
N TYR A 188 -2.52 17.10 12.69
CA TYR A 188 -2.95 16.15 11.67
C TYR A 188 -2.98 14.77 12.34
N LYS A 189 -4.18 14.22 12.45
CA LYS A 189 -4.42 12.90 12.97
C LYS A 189 -4.99 12.10 11.81
N PRO A 190 -4.17 11.25 11.17
CA PRO A 190 -4.70 10.40 10.12
C PRO A 190 -5.85 9.56 10.69
N TYR A 191 -6.81 9.19 9.85
CA TYR A 191 -7.89 8.28 10.27
C TYR A 191 -7.39 6.86 10.60
N TYR A 192 -6.16 6.53 10.18
CA TYR A 192 -5.49 5.29 10.48
C TYR A 192 -4.54 5.44 11.67
N ASP A 193 -4.27 4.32 12.34
CA ASP A 193 -3.27 4.26 13.38
C ASP A 193 -1.87 4.19 12.75
N PRO A 194 -1.00 5.20 12.93
CA PRO A 194 0.33 5.25 12.33
C PRO A 194 1.25 4.14 12.87
N THR A 195 0.88 3.51 13.99
CA THR A 195 1.62 2.40 14.59
C THR A 195 1.21 1.03 14.05
N THR A 196 0.14 0.92 13.25
CA THR A 196 -0.36 -0.38 12.79
C THR A 196 -0.80 -0.41 11.33
N SER A 197 -0.86 0.75 10.65
CA SER A 197 -1.27 0.85 9.25
C SER A 197 -0.08 1.12 8.31
N PRO A 198 -0.03 0.48 7.12
CA PRO A 198 0.93 0.81 6.06
C PRO A 198 0.76 2.22 5.48
N LEU A 199 -0.38 2.88 5.70
CA LEU A 199 -0.67 4.20 5.11
C LEU A 199 0.23 5.32 5.62
N HIS A 200 0.75 5.19 6.84
CA HIS A 200 1.70 6.15 7.40
C HIS A 200 2.98 6.25 6.56
N ALA A 201 3.34 5.17 5.85
CA ALA A 201 4.48 5.19 4.96
C ALA A 201 4.24 5.92 3.64
N LEU A 202 2.98 6.17 3.30
CA LEU A 202 2.57 6.74 2.02
C LEU A 202 2.07 8.18 2.16
N ASP A 203 2.04 8.71 3.38
CA ASP A 203 1.48 10.00 3.68
C ASP A 203 2.58 11.01 4.00
N TRP A 204 2.74 12.00 3.11
CA TRP A 204 3.68 13.11 3.27
C TRP A 204 3.33 14.02 4.47
N GLY A 205 2.08 13.94 4.96
CA GLY A 205 1.55 14.68 6.09
C GLY A 205 0.93 16.04 5.75
N SER A 206 1.16 16.58 4.56
CA SER A 206 0.52 17.80 4.07
C SER A 206 -0.19 17.60 2.72
N GLN A 207 -0.96 18.61 2.32
CA GLN A 207 -1.72 18.66 1.07
C GLN A 207 -1.27 19.91 0.30
N VAL A 208 -1.34 19.88 -1.04
CA VAL A 208 -1.02 21.05 -1.87
C VAL A 208 -1.78 22.31 -1.44
N ASN A 209 -1.08 23.44 -1.37
CA ASN A 209 -1.64 24.73 -0.94
C ASN A 209 -0.78 25.95 -1.36
N LYS A 210 -0.75 26.29 -2.65
CA LYS A 210 -0.02 27.48 -3.12
C LYS A 210 -0.66 28.82 -2.77
N VAL A 211 -1.93 28.86 -2.38
CA VAL A 211 -2.68 30.11 -2.10
C VAL A 211 -3.07 30.18 -0.63
N HIS A 212 -2.10 30.35 0.28
CA HIS A 212 -2.27 30.74 1.69
C HIS A 212 -3.68 30.49 2.32
N GLN A 213 -4.09 29.23 2.44
CA GLN A 213 -5.22 28.85 3.30
C GLN A 213 -4.81 27.67 4.16
N SER A 214 -4.37 27.97 5.39
CA SER A 214 -4.01 27.05 6.47
C SER A 214 -4.35 25.58 6.19
N VAL A 215 -3.29 24.81 5.96
CA VAL A 215 -3.23 23.38 6.21
C VAL A 215 -4.00 23.05 7.50
N ARG A 216 -4.87 22.04 7.42
CA ARG A 216 -5.47 21.28 8.53
C ARG A 216 -6.88 21.68 8.98
N ASN A 217 -7.67 20.64 9.30
CA ASN A 217 -9.03 20.72 9.85
C ASN A 217 -9.15 21.77 10.98
N PRO A 218 -10.02 22.79 10.89
CA PRO A 218 -10.20 23.79 11.94
C PRO A 218 -10.74 23.26 13.28
N ASP A 219 -11.19 22.01 13.39
CA ASP A 219 -12.00 21.54 14.53
C ASP A 219 -11.41 20.41 15.37
N GLY A 220 -10.33 19.74 14.94
CA GLY A 220 -9.65 18.73 15.75
C GLY A 220 -10.52 17.51 16.15
N ALA A 221 -11.53 17.16 15.36
CA ALA A 221 -12.34 15.95 15.57
C ALA A 221 -12.03 14.85 14.53
N GLU A 222 -11.97 13.60 14.99
CA GLU A 222 -11.71 12.41 14.17
C GLU A 222 -12.97 11.98 13.38
N GLY A 223 -12.81 11.70 12.08
CA GLY A 223 -13.82 11.08 11.21
C GLY A 223 -13.82 11.58 9.75
N PRO A 224 -14.43 10.84 8.80
CA PRO A 224 -14.64 11.32 7.44
C PRO A 224 -15.41 12.63 7.48
N ARG A 225 -14.94 13.63 6.72
CA ARG A 225 -15.52 14.99 6.69
C ARG A 225 -17.05 14.92 6.61
N PRO A 226 -17.81 15.54 7.52
CA PRO A 226 -19.20 15.86 7.22
C PRO A 226 -19.19 16.71 5.94
N THR A 227 -20.06 16.40 4.97
CA THR A 227 -20.17 17.10 3.67
C THR A 227 -20.55 18.60 3.77
N GLY A 228 -20.47 19.19 4.98
CA GLY A 228 -20.92 20.51 5.39
C GLY A 228 -20.07 21.68 4.89
N ASN A 229 -19.84 21.77 3.58
CA ASN A 229 -19.21 22.94 2.98
C ASN A 229 -20.20 24.12 2.94
N ALA A 230 -19.82 25.27 3.52
CA ALA A 230 -20.38 26.55 3.10
C ALA A 230 -19.88 26.87 1.68
N ALA A 231 -20.78 27.31 0.81
CA ALA A 231 -20.55 27.49 -0.62
C ALA A 231 -19.53 28.58 -0.98
N GLY A 232 -18.63 28.27 -1.93
CA GLY A 232 -17.73 29.21 -2.63
C GLY A 232 -16.63 29.81 -1.74
N THR A 233 -15.49 30.31 -2.21
CA THR A 233 -15.08 30.78 -3.54
C THR A 233 -13.58 31.09 -3.43
N PRO A 234 -12.76 30.94 -4.48
CA PRO A 234 -11.54 31.75 -4.61
C PRO A 234 -11.92 33.25 -4.65
N THR A 235 -11.47 34.06 -3.69
CA THR A 235 -11.61 35.52 -3.80
C THR A 235 -10.50 36.08 -4.68
N VAL A 236 -10.89 36.56 -5.86
CA VAL A 236 -10.02 37.31 -6.80
C VAL A 236 -9.59 38.63 -6.18
N ASN A 237 -8.31 38.96 -6.32
CA ASN A 237 -7.82 40.33 -6.14
C ASN A 237 -8.39 41.22 -7.26
N PRO A 238 -9.25 42.21 -6.96
CA PRO A 238 -9.87 43.06 -7.98
C PRO A 238 -8.88 43.92 -8.80
N ASP A 239 -7.58 43.92 -8.42
CA ASP A 239 -6.52 44.66 -9.12
C ASP A 239 -5.62 43.79 -10.01
N ALA A 240 -5.92 42.48 -10.18
CA ALA A 240 -5.11 41.58 -11.00
C ALA A 240 -5.25 41.89 -12.52
N PRO A 241 -4.16 42.27 -13.23
CA PRO A 241 -4.18 42.37 -14.68
C PRO A 241 -4.13 40.97 -15.30
N ASP A 242 -4.92 40.75 -16.36
CA ASP A 242 -4.95 39.54 -17.20
C ASP A 242 -5.62 38.26 -16.63
N GLY A 243 -6.97 38.26 -16.63
CA GLY A 243 -7.73 37.12 -17.16
C GLY A 243 -7.78 35.79 -16.38
N ALA A 244 -7.44 35.73 -15.10
CA ALA A 244 -7.58 34.53 -14.29
C ALA A 244 -9.05 34.02 -14.27
N GLN A 245 -9.29 32.82 -14.82
CA GLN A 245 -10.61 32.21 -14.82
C GLN A 245 -10.98 31.78 -13.39
N THR A 246 -12.19 32.14 -12.95
CA THR A 246 -12.73 31.76 -11.64
C THR A 246 -13.53 30.48 -11.77
N PHE A 247 -13.11 29.41 -11.11
CA PHE A 247 -13.88 28.17 -11.01
C PHE A 247 -14.63 28.15 -9.68
N ASN A 248 -15.95 28.22 -9.74
CA ASN A 248 -16.82 28.23 -8.56
C ASN A 248 -17.56 26.90 -8.50
N ILE A 249 -16.88 25.86 -8.01
CA ILE A 249 -17.43 24.50 -7.89
C ILE A 249 -17.64 24.25 -6.42
N THR A 250 -18.90 24.33 -5.99
CA THR A 250 -19.25 24.13 -4.59
C THR A 250 -19.01 22.67 -4.23
N GLY A 251 -18.18 22.42 -3.21
CA GLY A 251 -18.04 21.08 -2.63
C GLY A 251 -16.66 20.45 -2.80
N LYS A 252 -15.95 20.69 -3.92
CA LYS A 252 -14.72 19.98 -4.28
C LYS A 252 -13.44 20.78 -4.00
N ASN A 253 -12.31 20.09 -3.79
CA ASN A 253 -10.99 20.70 -3.75
C ASN A 253 -10.51 20.97 -5.19
N VAL A 254 -10.41 22.24 -5.58
CA VAL A 254 -9.98 22.62 -6.93
C VAL A 254 -8.46 22.72 -6.99
N ILE A 255 -7.83 22.00 -7.91
CA ILE A 255 -6.39 22.06 -8.19
C ILE A 255 -6.20 22.61 -9.60
N THR A 256 -5.62 23.79 -9.71
CA THR A 256 -5.32 24.44 -10.99
C THR A 256 -4.04 23.86 -11.61
N VAL A 257 -4.07 23.63 -12.92
CA VAL A 257 -3.01 22.94 -13.66
C VAL A 257 -2.52 23.80 -14.81
N TYR A 258 -1.21 23.98 -14.92
CA TYR A 258 -0.58 24.62 -16.06
C TYR A 258 0.30 23.62 -16.84
N PHE A 259 0.11 23.55 -18.15
CA PHE A 259 1.00 22.83 -19.05
C PHE A 259 2.03 23.79 -19.63
N ALA A 260 3.31 23.56 -19.32
CA ALA A 260 4.40 24.40 -19.77
C ALA A 260 4.44 24.53 -21.30
N LYS A 261 4.62 25.76 -21.79
CA LYS A 261 4.69 26.06 -23.22
C LYS A 261 6.11 25.90 -23.73
N LEU A 262 6.24 25.55 -25.00
CA LEU A 262 7.53 25.39 -25.67
C LEU A 262 8.43 26.63 -25.45
N GLY A 263 9.63 26.38 -24.92
CA GLY A 263 10.66 27.40 -24.72
C GLY A 263 10.59 28.15 -23.39
N GLU A 264 9.59 27.91 -22.55
CA GLU A 264 9.58 28.40 -21.16
C GLU A 264 10.73 27.77 -20.37
N VAL A 265 11.29 28.54 -19.43
CA VAL A 265 12.48 28.14 -18.65
C VAL A 265 12.09 28.04 -17.19
N TYR A 266 12.37 26.88 -16.59
CA TYR A 266 12.07 26.55 -15.20
C TYR A 266 13.38 26.31 -14.45
N VAL A 267 13.40 26.61 -13.15
CA VAL A 267 14.54 26.29 -12.28
C VAL A 267 14.33 24.90 -11.73
N ASP A 268 15.36 24.05 -11.85
CA ASP A 268 15.37 22.73 -11.21
C ASP A 268 15.53 22.92 -9.70
N SER A 269 14.56 22.41 -8.94
CA SER A 269 14.57 22.39 -7.47
C SER A 269 15.70 21.57 -6.86
N ASP A 270 16.31 20.65 -7.62
CA ASP A 270 17.42 19.81 -7.17
C ASP A 270 18.56 19.80 -8.22
N PRO A 271 19.43 20.82 -8.23
CA PRO A 271 20.45 20.99 -9.25
C PRO A 271 21.48 19.85 -9.25
N THR A 272 22.04 19.50 -10.41
CA THR A 272 23.04 18.43 -10.57
C THR A 272 24.32 18.64 -9.76
N SER A 273 24.59 19.88 -9.36
CA SER A 273 25.69 20.26 -8.48
C SER A 273 25.14 21.09 -7.33
N VAL A 274 25.54 20.73 -6.11
CA VAL A 274 25.15 21.47 -4.90
C VAL A 274 25.57 22.95 -5.05
N GLY A 275 24.60 23.86 -4.98
CA GLY A 275 24.82 25.30 -5.09
C GLY A 275 24.80 25.88 -6.51
N THR A 276 24.42 25.12 -7.54
CA THR A 276 24.12 25.66 -8.88
C THR A 276 22.61 25.80 -9.10
N THR A 277 22.21 26.55 -10.13
CA THR A 277 20.82 26.56 -10.62
C THR A 277 20.82 25.90 -11.99
N ASP A 278 20.27 24.69 -12.08
CA ASP A 278 20.04 24.06 -13.37
C ASP A 278 18.71 24.59 -13.93
N THR A 279 18.66 24.81 -15.24
CA THR A 279 17.46 25.31 -15.92
C THR A 279 16.92 24.28 -16.87
N ILE A 280 15.62 24.02 -16.78
CA ILE A 280 14.89 23.14 -17.69
C ILE A 280 14.18 24.00 -18.72
N VAL A 281 14.40 23.69 -20.00
CA VAL A 281 13.69 24.33 -21.11
C VAL A 281 12.57 23.41 -21.56
N ALA A 282 11.33 23.89 -21.42
CA ALA A 282 10.14 23.13 -21.78
C ALA A 282 10.13 22.82 -23.30
N LYS A 283 9.93 21.55 -23.64
CA LYS A 283 9.62 21.07 -25.00
C LYS A 283 8.20 21.48 -25.43
N GLY A 284 7.32 21.70 -24.44
CA GLY A 284 5.88 21.82 -24.66
C GLY A 284 5.25 20.45 -24.87
N LEU A 285 4.08 20.24 -24.26
CA LEU A 285 3.39 18.96 -24.28
C LEU A 285 2.70 18.71 -25.63
N GLU A 286 2.93 17.52 -26.18
CA GLU A 286 2.20 16.93 -27.30
C GLU A 286 0.82 16.46 -26.87
N GLN A 287 -0.07 16.18 -27.84
CA GLN A 287 -1.45 15.81 -27.52
C GLN A 287 -1.54 14.50 -26.74
N PHE A 288 -0.74 13.48 -27.06
CA PHE A 288 -0.80 12.21 -26.34
C PHE A 288 -0.33 12.34 -24.88
N GLU A 289 0.56 13.29 -24.59
CA GLU A 289 0.99 13.60 -23.21
C GLU A 289 -0.18 14.24 -22.45
N LYS A 290 -0.87 15.21 -23.07
CA LYS A 290 -2.06 15.85 -22.49
C LYS A 290 -3.18 14.85 -22.23
N ASP A 291 -3.45 13.97 -23.20
CA ASP A 291 -4.46 12.92 -23.06
C ASP A 291 -4.14 11.99 -21.87
N ALA A 292 -2.85 11.72 -21.61
CA ALA A 292 -2.42 10.93 -20.47
C ALA A 292 -2.58 11.67 -19.13
N PHE A 293 -2.22 12.97 -19.07
CA PHE A 293 -2.48 13.79 -17.88
C PHE A 293 -3.98 13.89 -17.57
N GLU A 294 -4.82 14.12 -18.59
CA GLU A 294 -6.28 14.15 -18.42
C GLU A 294 -6.84 12.81 -17.92
N ALA A 295 -6.31 11.68 -18.40
CA ALA A 295 -6.67 10.36 -17.89
C ALA A 295 -6.27 10.18 -16.41
N ALA A 296 -5.10 10.68 -16.02
CA ALA A 296 -4.64 10.65 -14.63
C ALA A 296 -5.49 11.51 -13.72
N PHE A 297 -5.81 12.74 -14.14
CA PHE A 297 -6.75 13.63 -13.43
C PHE A 297 -8.08 12.90 -13.19
N ALA A 298 -8.68 12.36 -14.24
CA ALA A 298 -9.95 11.64 -14.14
C ALA A 298 -9.87 10.44 -13.19
N SER A 299 -8.75 9.70 -13.16
CA SER A 299 -8.55 8.57 -12.25
C SER A 299 -8.47 8.96 -10.77
N ILE A 300 -7.92 10.14 -10.47
CA ILE A 300 -7.80 10.65 -9.10
C ILE A 300 -9.13 11.30 -8.66
N GLU A 301 -9.75 12.10 -9.53
CA GLU A 301 -11.09 12.67 -9.30
C GLU A 301 -12.14 11.57 -9.09
N LYS A 302 -11.98 10.40 -9.72
CA LYS A 302 -12.87 9.25 -9.50
C LYS A 302 -12.95 8.84 -8.03
N VAL A 303 -11.85 8.95 -7.29
CA VAL A 303 -11.72 8.34 -5.95
C VAL A 303 -11.70 9.36 -4.81
N ALA A 304 -11.26 10.58 -5.08
CA ALA A 304 -11.15 11.67 -4.11
C ALA A 304 -11.93 12.91 -4.54
N ASP A 305 -12.34 13.73 -3.59
CA ASP A 305 -13.15 14.95 -3.84
C ASP A 305 -12.28 16.11 -4.39
N ILE A 306 -11.64 15.85 -5.52
CA ILE A 306 -10.74 16.76 -6.24
C ILE A 306 -11.38 17.14 -7.57
N ASP A 307 -11.03 18.32 -8.08
CA ASP A 307 -11.36 18.79 -9.41
C ASP A 307 -10.13 19.50 -10.02
N PHE A 308 -9.54 18.90 -11.04
CA PHE A 308 -8.39 19.44 -11.76
C PHE A 308 -8.84 20.40 -12.86
N ARG A 309 -8.22 21.58 -12.92
CA ARG A 309 -8.57 22.64 -13.88
C ARG A 309 -7.36 23.14 -14.64
N VAL A 310 -7.27 22.77 -15.90
CA VAL A 310 -6.24 23.30 -16.81
C VAL A 310 -6.51 24.79 -17.07
N VAL A 311 -5.48 25.62 -16.86
CA VAL A 311 -5.51 27.07 -17.08
C VAL A 311 -4.56 27.47 -18.21
N ASP A 312 -5.01 28.39 -19.08
CA ASP A 312 -4.28 28.82 -20.29
C ASP A 312 -3.46 30.12 -20.13
N GLY A 313 -3.29 30.62 -18.90
CA GLY A 313 -2.65 31.91 -18.56
C GLY A 313 -1.17 32.04 -18.97
N VAL A 314 -0.57 33.21 -18.74
CA VAL A 314 0.88 33.42 -18.85
C VAL A 314 1.51 33.02 -17.51
N TYR A 315 2.36 32.00 -17.51
CA TYR A 315 3.19 31.65 -16.35
C TYR A 315 4.47 32.51 -16.38
N ASP A 316 4.77 33.23 -15.29
CA ASP A 316 6.07 33.89 -15.12
C ASP A 316 6.94 33.03 -14.19
N PRO A 317 7.86 32.21 -14.74
CA PRO A 317 8.73 31.33 -13.95
C PRO A 317 9.70 32.06 -13.02
N LEU A 318 9.83 33.40 -13.14
CA LEU A 318 10.73 34.23 -12.32
C LEU A 318 9.99 35.03 -11.24
N ALA A 319 8.66 35.11 -11.33
CA ALA A 319 7.82 35.60 -10.25
C ALA A 319 7.32 34.39 -9.48
N GLN A 320 7.92 34.08 -8.33
CA GLN A 320 7.55 32.96 -7.45
C GLN A 320 6.09 32.99 -6.93
N ASP A 321 5.25 33.87 -7.46
CA ASP A 321 3.83 34.04 -7.15
C ASP A 321 3.02 34.13 -8.45
N ALA A 322 2.04 33.24 -8.57
CA ALA A 322 0.87 33.24 -9.47
C ALA A 322 0.98 32.48 -10.81
N ALA A 323 0.37 31.28 -10.86
CA ALA A 323 -0.86 31.08 -11.64
C ALA A 323 -1.55 29.72 -11.42
N ALA A 324 -0.80 28.63 -11.17
CA ALA A 324 -1.36 27.29 -11.03
C ALA A 324 -0.75 26.50 -9.86
N ASP A 325 -1.58 25.67 -9.22
CA ASP A 325 -1.18 24.75 -8.15
C ASP A 325 -0.15 23.75 -8.67
N PHE A 326 -0.46 23.10 -9.80
CA PHE A 326 0.45 22.18 -10.49
C PHE A 326 0.97 22.76 -11.80
N VAL A 327 2.26 22.57 -12.05
CA VAL A 327 2.93 22.97 -13.29
C VAL A 327 3.65 21.78 -13.88
N PHE A 328 3.19 21.33 -15.04
CA PHE A 328 3.74 20.16 -15.73
C PHE A 328 4.69 20.58 -16.85
N VAL A 329 5.94 20.18 -16.72
CA VAL A 329 7.04 20.50 -17.64
C VAL A 329 7.54 19.22 -18.29
N THR A 330 7.46 19.13 -19.62
CA THR A 330 8.17 18.10 -20.38
C THR A 330 9.42 18.70 -21.01
N TYR A 331 10.54 17.97 -21.01
CA TYR A 331 11.82 18.47 -21.54
C TYR A 331 12.58 17.43 -22.35
N THR A 332 13.52 17.89 -23.17
CA THR A 332 14.44 17.05 -23.95
C THR A 332 15.88 17.36 -23.56
N GLY A 333 16.66 16.34 -23.19
CA GLY A 333 18.06 16.48 -22.74
C GLY A 333 18.21 16.09 -21.26
N THR A 334 19.26 16.56 -20.59
CA THR A 334 19.50 16.28 -19.17
C THR A 334 19.88 17.54 -18.42
N PRO A 335 19.27 17.77 -17.26
CA PRO A 335 20.03 18.03 -16.05
C PRO A 335 20.66 16.70 -15.59
N ARG A 336 19.87 15.62 -15.44
CA ARG A 336 20.31 14.34 -14.85
C ARG A 336 20.06 13.12 -15.76
N THR A 337 21.04 12.23 -15.85
CA THR A 337 20.90 10.93 -16.54
C THR A 337 20.09 9.94 -15.71
N GLY A 338 19.04 9.34 -16.28
CA GLY A 338 18.31 8.21 -15.68
C GLY A 338 16.97 8.56 -15.02
N LEU A 339 16.67 9.84 -14.80
CA LEU A 339 15.39 10.28 -14.25
C LEU A 339 14.28 10.25 -15.31
N LEU A 340 13.14 9.63 -14.99
CA LEU A 340 11.95 9.57 -15.85
C LEU A 340 10.99 10.72 -15.57
N GLY A 341 10.70 10.97 -14.29
CA GLY A 341 9.86 12.04 -13.79
C GLY A 341 10.32 12.48 -12.39
N ARG A 342 9.86 13.65 -11.96
CA ARG A 342 9.86 14.10 -10.57
C ARG A 342 8.76 15.14 -10.35
N MET A 343 8.24 15.25 -9.14
CA MET A 343 7.37 16.35 -8.74
C MET A 343 7.68 16.80 -7.32
N SER A 344 7.81 18.11 -7.11
CA SER A 344 7.98 18.67 -5.77
C SER A 344 6.68 18.51 -4.98
N PRO A 345 6.71 17.86 -3.81
CA PRO A 345 5.54 17.67 -2.96
C PRO A 345 5.17 18.98 -2.22
N PRO A 346 4.05 19.00 -1.47
CA PRO A 346 3.65 20.14 -0.68
C PRO A 346 4.69 20.54 0.38
N ASP A 347 4.75 21.85 0.68
CA ASP A 347 5.68 22.47 1.63
C ASP A 347 7.19 22.38 1.27
N GLU A 348 7.52 21.92 0.07
CA GLU A 348 8.89 21.90 -0.47
C GLU A 348 9.15 23.04 -1.47
N ASP A 349 10.43 23.29 -1.76
CA ASP A 349 10.84 24.23 -2.80
C ASP A 349 10.23 23.84 -4.17
N ASN A 350 9.68 24.85 -4.87
CA ASN A 350 8.92 24.68 -6.11
C ASN A 350 7.74 23.69 -6.00
N GLU A 351 7.07 23.62 -4.85
CA GLU A 351 5.83 22.84 -4.64
C GLU A 351 4.99 22.71 -5.92
N GLY A 352 4.52 21.52 -6.26
CA GLY A 352 3.64 21.31 -7.41
C GLY A 352 4.28 21.49 -8.79
N GLN A 353 5.58 21.79 -8.89
CA GLN A 353 6.32 21.71 -10.16
C GLN A 353 6.66 20.24 -10.45
N ALA A 354 6.24 19.76 -11.62
CA ALA A 354 6.50 18.42 -12.11
C ALA A 354 7.32 18.45 -13.40
N GLU A 355 8.31 17.58 -13.50
CA GLU A 355 9.31 17.56 -14.56
C GLU A 355 9.42 16.16 -15.14
N PHE A 356 9.15 16.02 -16.44
CA PHE A 356 9.15 14.73 -17.14
C PHE A 356 10.13 14.71 -18.30
N ASN A 357 10.95 13.67 -18.34
CA ASN A 357 11.93 13.47 -19.40
C ASN A 357 11.26 12.87 -20.64
N ALA A 358 10.98 13.70 -21.64
CA ALA A 358 10.30 13.28 -22.87
C ALA A 358 11.18 12.43 -23.81
N LEU A 359 12.44 12.16 -23.44
CA LEU A 359 13.33 11.18 -24.08
C LEU A 359 13.52 9.91 -23.24
N GLY A 360 12.84 9.82 -22.09
CA GLY A 360 12.88 8.66 -21.22
C GLY A 360 12.36 7.40 -21.92
N PRO A 361 12.91 6.22 -21.59
CA PRO A 361 12.38 4.94 -22.07
C PRO A 361 10.86 4.84 -21.83
N GLY A 362 10.10 4.54 -22.88
CA GLY A 362 8.65 4.39 -22.82
C GLY A 362 7.84 5.70 -22.81
N TRP A 363 8.46 6.87 -22.87
CA TRP A 363 7.71 8.14 -22.95
C TRP A 363 7.14 8.37 -24.37
N ASP A 364 6.17 7.54 -24.76
CA ASP A 364 5.54 7.49 -26.07
C ASP A 364 4.04 7.17 -25.98
N ALA A 365 3.31 7.34 -27.09
CA ALA A 365 1.87 7.10 -27.13
C ALA A 365 1.42 5.64 -26.88
N GLN A 366 2.37 4.68 -26.87
CA GLN A 366 2.09 3.29 -26.57
C GLN A 366 2.10 3.03 -25.06
N ASN A 367 3.06 3.60 -24.32
CA ASN A 367 3.25 3.31 -22.90
C ASN A 367 2.77 4.43 -21.95
N LEU A 368 2.59 5.66 -22.45
CA LEU A 368 2.02 6.77 -21.68
C LEU A 368 0.48 6.74 -21.74
N VAL A 369 -0.10 5.66 -21.24
CA VAL A 369 -1.54 5.34 -21.28
C VAL A 369 -1.90 4.52 -20.05
N PRO A 370 -3.14 4.56 -19.53
CA PRO A 370 -3.54 3.70 -18.41
C PRO A 370 -3.18 2.23 -18.66
N GLY A 371 -2.42 1.64 -17.73
CA GLY A 371 -1.88 0.29 -17.83
C GLY A 371 -0.50 0.18 -18.49
N GLY A 372 0.02 1.23 -19.12
CA GLY A 372 1.37 1.27 -19.67
C GLY A 372 2.42 1.67 -18.63
N PHE A 373 3.68 1.31 -18.88
CA PHE A 373 4.77 1.50 -17.91
C PHE A 373 5.01 2.98 -17.55
N SER A 374 5.21 3.85 -18.55
CA SER A 374 5.51 5.26 -18.30
C SER A 374 4.32 6.06 -17.75
N TYR A 375 3.11 5.53 -17.85
CA TYR A 375 1.95 6.10 -17.18
C TYR A 375 2.05 5.97 -15.66
N VAL A 376 2.73 4.94 -15.15
CA VAL A 376 2.99 4.79 -13.71
C VAL A 376 3.78 5.98 -13.19
N THR A 377 4.87 6.35 -13.87
CA THR A 377 5.65 7.55 -13.51
C THR A 377 4.76 8.79 -13.45
N LEU A 378 3.86 8.99 -14.43
CA LEU A 378 2.97 10.15 -14.43
C LEU A 378 2.07 10.21 -13.18
N ILE A 379 1.35 9.12 -12.87
CA ILE A 379 0.45 9.08 -11.71
C ILE A 379 1.20 9.10 -10.38
N HIS A 380 2.40 8.52 -10.36
CA HIS A 380 3.31 8.50 -9.21
C HIS A 380 3.75 9.92 -8.83
N GLU A 381 4.27 10.67 -9.80
CA GLU A 381 4.68 12.06 -9.55
C GLU A 381 3.50 12.93 -9.11
N MET A 382 2.33 12.72 -9.72
CA MET A 382 1.10 13.36 -9.26
C MET A 382 0.75 13.03 -7.81
N GLY A 383 1.02 11.80 -7.37
CA GLY A 383 0.90 11.40 -5.97
C GLY A 383 1.76 12.27 -5.05
N HIS A 384 3.03 12.52 -5.39
CA HIS A 384 3.88 13.46 -4.64
C HIS A 384 3.27 14.85 -4.57
N GLY A 385 2.81 15.39 -5.71
CA GLY A 385 2.11 16.67 -5.75
C GLY A 385 0.89 16.75 -4.83
N LEU A 386 0.23 15.62 -4.61
CA LEU A 386 -0.93 15.47 -3.73
C LEU A 386 -0.55 15.13 -2.28
N GLY A 387 0.74 15.17 -1.94
CA GLY A 387 1.23 14.90 -0.60
C GLY A 387 1.32 13.42 -0.27
N MET A 388 1.71 12.59 -1.23
CA MET A 388 2.03 11.19 -1.00
C MET A 388 3.55 10.96 -0.99
N ALA A 389 3.98 10.00 -0.19
CA ALA A 389 5.39 9.62 -0.05
C ALA A 389 5.63 8.22 -0.61
N HIS A 390 6.90 7.89 -0.84
CA HIS A 390 7.28 6.54 -1.19
C HIS A 390 7.15 5.61 0.02
N PRO A 391 6.82 4.33 -0.19
CA PRO A 391 6.83 3.32 0.87
C PRO A 391 8.24 2.90 1.31
N HIS A 392 9.29 3.40 0.68
CA HIS A 392 10.68 2.91 0.82
C HIS A 392 11.69 4.01 1.18
N ASP A 393 11.23 5.25 1.37
CA ASP A 393 12.04 6.35 1.89
C ASP A 393 11.21 7.27 2.80
N ASN A 394 11.87 8.28 3.37
CA ASN A 394 11.27 9.20 4.35
C ASN A 394 10.88 10.53 3.69
N GLY A 395 10.01 10.45 2.70
CA GLY A 395 9.40 11.62 2.10
C GLY A 395 8.54 12.42 3.10
N GLY A 396 8.95 13.64 3.44
CA GLY A 396 8.17 14.53 4.29
C GLY A 396 8.08 14.01 5.73
N ARG A 397 6.86 13.66 6.18
CA ARG A 397 6.60 13.09 7.52
C ARG A 397 6.37 11.57 7.51
N SER A 398 6.53 10.91 6.35
CA SER A 398 6.22 9.49 6.21
C SER A 398 7.26 8.59 6.88
N SER A 399 6.84 7.36 7.16
CA SER A 399 7.74 6.26 7.54
C SER A 399 8.14 5.40 6.34
N ILE A 400 9.15 4.55 6.47
CA ILE A 400 9.28 3.39 5.58
C ILE A 400 8.27 2.30 5.94
N MET A 401 7.67 1.69 4.92
CA MET A 401 6.75 0.58 5.09
C MET A 401 7.50 -0.64 5.68
N ARG A 402 6.90 -1.29 6.69
CA ARG A 402 7.56 -2.40 7.40
C ARG A 402 8.07 -3.50 6.48
N GLY A 403 9.26 -3.98 6.79
CA GLY A 403 9.94 -5.04 6.04
C GLY A 403 10.56 -4.60 4.71
N VAL A 404 10.32 -3.35 4.28
CA VAL A 404 10.94 -2.80 3.06
C VAL A 404 12.40 -2.47 3.34
N VAL A 405 13.28 -3.07 2.55
CA VAL A 405 14.73 -2.84 2.59
C VAL A 405 15.26 -2.74 1.16
N ALA A 406 16.36 -2.03 0.96
CA ALA A 406 17.00 -1.95 -0.35
C ALA A 406 17.63 -3.30 -0.73
N GLU A 407 17.41 -3.74 -1.97
CA GLU A 407 18.03 -4.92 -2.57
C GLU A 407 19.05 -4.50 -3.65
N GLY A 408 20.23 -5.12 -3.68
CA GLY A 408 21.13 -5.03 -4.83
C GLY A 408 21.60 -3.61 -5.22
N THR A 409 21.14 -3.12 -6.37
CA THR A 409 21.52 -1.82 -6.96
C THR A 409 20.63 -0.68 -6.47
N ALA A 410 21.01 0.57 -6.73
CA ALA A 410 20.16 1.72 -6.41
C ALA A 410 18.76 1.55 -7.03
N PHE A 411 17.71 1.83 -6.24
CA PHE A 411 16.28 1.82 -6.62
C PHE A 411 15.61 0.45 -6.77
N ASP A 412 16.10 -0.57 -6.06
CA ASP A 412 15.52 -1.92 -6.00
C ASP A 412 15.21 -2.23 -4.52
N TYR A 413 13.98 -2.65 -4.20
CA TYR A 413 13.49 -2.76 -2.82
C TYR A 413 12.67 -4.04 -2.60
N THR A 414 12.68 -4.58 -1.39
CA THR A 414 11.80 -5.71 -1.06
C THR A 414 10.33 -5.29 -1.08
N THR A 415 9.45 -6.27 -1.32
CA THR A 415 8.00 -6.10 -1.23
C THR A 415 7.48 -5.91 0.21
N GLY A 416 8.36 -6.01 1.21
CA GLY A 416 8.04 -5.74 2.62
C GLY A 416 7.15 -6.78 3.29
N ASP A 417 6.72 -6.48 4.52
CA ASP A 417 5.84 -7.36 5.29
C ASP A 417 4.53 -7.59 4.53
N PHE A 418 4.12 -8.87 4.40
CA PHE A 418 2.94 -9.30 3.65
C PHE A 418 2.96 -8.87 2.17
N ASN A 419 4.14 -8.55 1.62
CA ASN A 419 4.36 -8.11 0.25
C ASN A 419 3.55 -6.84 -0.11
N LEU A 420 3.42 -5.89 0.82
CA LEU A 420 2.57 -4.70 0.64
C LEU A 420 3.21 -3.56 -0.18
N ASN A 421 4.54 -3.54 -0.32
CA ASN A 421 5.26 -2.58 -1.16
C ASN A 421 5.29 -3.06 -2.61
N GLN A 422 4.17 -2.88 -3.32
CA GLN A 422 4.03 -3.23 -4.74
C GLN A 422 3.07 -2.28 -5.44
N GLY A 423 3.28 -2.10 -6.75
CA GLY A 423 2.47 -1.26 -7.63
C GLY A 423 0.98 -1.60 -7.54
N VAL A 424 0.60 -2.88 -7.46
CA VAL A 424 -0.80 -3.31 -7.31
C VAL A 424 -1.51 -2.82 -6.05
N PHE A 425 -0.79 -2.29 -5.07
CA PHE A 425 -1.34 -1.78 -3.81
C PHE A 425 -1.12 -0.28 -3.61
N THR A 426 -0.05 0.27 -4.17
CA THR A 426 0.23 1.70 -4.21
C THR A 426 1.02 2.08 -5.46
N MET A 427 0.58 3.13 -6.15
CA MET A 427 1.30 3.72 -7.27
C MET A 427 2.60 4.42 -6.85
N MET A 428 2.83 4.61 -5.55
CA MET A 428 4.04 5.21 -4.99
C MET A 428 5.19 4.21 -4.80
N SER A 429 4.94 2.91 -5.02
CA SER A 429 5.96 1.86 -4.95
C SER A 429 6.85 1.88 -6.20
N TYR A 430 8.15 1.63 -6.02
CA TYR A 430 9.07 1.35 -7.14
C TYR A 430 9.03 -0.10 -7.60
N GLU A 431 8.44 -0.99 -6.80
CA GLU A 431 8.09 -2.35 -7.21
C GLU A 431 6.85 -2.31 -8.12
N ASP A 432 7.00 -1.72 -9.30
CA ASP A 432 5.93 -1.43 -10.27
C ASP A 432 5.15 -2.68 -10.68
N GLY A 433 3.85 -2.54 -10.92
CA GLY A 433 3.01 -3.66 -11.34
C GLY A 433 2.77 -4.68 -10.21
N TRP A 434 2.83 -5.97 -10.53
CA TRP A 434 2.60 -7.06 -9.58
C TRP A 434 3.82 -7.98 -9.52
N VAL A 435 4.78 -7.64 -8.67
CA VAL A 435 6.04 -8.37 -8.52
C VAL A 435 5.82 -9.82 -8.07
N GLU A 436 4.91 -10.03 -7.11
CA GLU A 436 4.52 -11.35 -6.59
C GLU A 436 3.51 -12.09 -7.47
N SER A 437 3.23 -11.59 -8.67
CA SER A 437 2.42 -12.30 -9.66
C SER A 437 2.99 -13.71 -9.91
N PRO A 438 2.13 -14.74 -10.09
CA PRO A 438 2.59 -16.08 -10.48
C PRO A 438 3.39 -16.12 -11.79
N TYR A 439 3.30 -15.06 -12.59
CA TYR A 439 3.97 -14.95 -13.89
C TYR A 439 4.95 -13.77 -13.97
N GLY A 440 5.20 -13.09 -12.83
CA GLY A 440 6.00 -11.87 -12.74
C GLY A 440 5.34 -10.65 -13.41
N ASN A 441 6.16 -9.66 -13.78
CA ASN A 441 5.72 -8.42 -14.42
C ASN A 441 5.71 -8.50 -15.95
N ALA A 442 4.85 -7.66 -16.56
CA ALA A 442 4.90 -7.41 -17.99
C ALA A 442 6.23 -6.77 -18.40
N SER A 443 6.56 -6.84 -19.70
CA SER A 443 7.69 -6.07 -20.24
C SER A 443 7.38 -4.58 -20.17
N THR A 444 8.35 -3.75 -19.76
CA THR A 444 8.22 -2.27 -19.71
C THR A 444 7.96 -1.61 -21.07
N SER A 445 8.13 -2.36 -22.17
CA SER A 445 7.86 -1.91 -23.54
C SER A 445 6.53 -2.43 -24.12
N ALA A 446 5.76 -3.17 -23.31
CA ALA A 446 4.54 -3.83 -23.76
C ALA A 446 3.37 -2.88 -24.00
N GLY A 447 3.32 -1.73 -23.30
CA GLY A 447 2.19 -0.79 -23.31
C GLY A 447 0.95 -1.29 -22.56
N TYR A 448 1.14 -2.26 -21.65
CA TYR A 448 0.12 -2.83 -20.77
C TYR A 448 0.81 -3.47 -19.55
N GLY A 449 0.04 -3.87 -18.54
CA GLY A 449 0.56 -4.65 -17.41
C GLY A 449 0.80 -3.89 -16.12
N TYR A 450 0.55 -2.58 -16.12
CA TYR A 450 0.88 -1.70 -15.01
C TYR A 450 -0.38 -0.99 -14.47
N ASN A 451 -0.20 -0.05 -13.55
CA ASN A 451 -1.28 0.68 -12.91
C ASN A 451 -2.07 1.53 -13.90
N LYS A 452 -3.39 1.60 -13.68
CA LYS A 452 -4.31 2.45 -14.44
C LYS A 452 -4.66 3.75 -13.70
N GLY A 453 -4.30 3.85 -12.42
CA GLY A 453 -4.60 4.98 -11.54
C GLY A 453 -4.30 4.63 -10.08
N PRO A 454 -4.85 5.39 -9.12
CA PRO A 454 -4.70 5.13 -7.69
C PRO A 454 -5.13 3.71 -7.31
N MET A 455 -4.34 3.07 -6.45
CA MET A 455 -4.59 1.76 -5.87
C MET A 455 -5.14 1.89 -4.44
N ALA A 456 -5.43 0.77 -3.78
CA ALA A 456 -6.21 0.78 -2.53
C ALA A 456 -5.60 1.65 -1.42
N PHE A 457 -4.27 1.65 -1.28
CA PHE A 457 -3.60 2.54 -0.32
C PHE A 457 -3.59 3.99 -0.77
N ASP A 458 -3.42 4.24 -2.07
CA ASP A 458 -3.44 5.60 -2.62
C ASP A 458 -4.81 6.23 -2.44
N ILE A 459 -5.87 5.48 -2.74
CA ILE A 459 -7.27 5.91 -2.52
C ILE A 459 -7.48 6.30 -1.07
N ALA A 460 -7.03 5.46 -0.13
CA ALA A 460 -7.13 5.72 1.30
C ALA A 460 -6.43 7.03 1.72
N VAL A 461 -5.17 7.25 1.31
CA VAL A 461 -4.42 8.47 1.62
C VAL A 461 -5.06 9.70 0.97
N LEU A 462 -5.45 9.60 -0.30
CA LEU A 462 -6.10 10.69 -1.03
C LEU A 462 -7.46 11.07 -0.42
N GLN A 463 -8.25 10.09 0.01
CA GLN A 463 -9.55 10.34 0.64
C GLN A 463 -9.44 10.94 2.04
N ASP A 464 -8.43 10.57 2.82
CA ASP A 464 -8.15 11.24 4.09
C ASP A 464 -7.81 12.71 3.88
N LYS A 465 -6.93 13.00 2.91
CA LYS A 465 -6.48 14.35 2.61
C LYS A 465 -7.58 15.21 2.00
N TYR A 466 -8.19 14.74 0.93
CA TYR A 466 -9.05 15.54 0.07
C TYR A 466 -10.54 15.24 0.26
N GLY A 467 -10.89 14.16 0.96
CA GLY A 467 -12.27 13.71 1.10
C GLY A 467 -12.65 12.67 0.05
N VAL A 468 -13.71 11.95 0.34
CA VAL A 468 -14.23 10.84 -0.46
C VAL A 468 -15.09 11.36 -1.61
N ASN A 469 -14.87 10.88 -2.83
CA ASN A 469 -15.84 11.10 -3.91
C ASN A 469 -16.98 10.08 -3.84
N GLU A 470 -18.10 10.47 -3.24
CA GLU A 470 -19.30 9.64 -3.12
C GLU A 470 -20.19 9.64 -4.40
N GLU A 471 -19.81 10.37 -5.45
CA GLU A 471 -20.59 10.50 -6.69
C GLU A 471 -20.25 9.43 -7.74
N THR A 472 -19.07 8.83 -7.63
CA THR A 472 -18.57 7.82 -8.57
C THR A 472 -19.31 6.50 -8.39
N ALA A 473 -19.71 5.88 -9.52
CA ALA A 473 -20.25 4.51 -9.56
C ALA A 473 -21.25 4.26 -8.43
N ARG A 474 -22.42 4.92 -8.52
CA ARG A 474 -23.53 4.73 -7.56
C ARG A 474 -24.59 3.75 -8.10
N GLY A 475 -24.27 3.11 -9.22
CA GLY A 475 -25.18 2.32 -10.03
C GLY A 475 -25.14 0.86 -9.62
N ASN A 476 -25.53 -0.03 -10.53
CA ASN A 476 -25.13 -1.42 -10.43
C ASN A 476 -24.08 -1.62 -11.50
N ASP A 477 -22.83 -1.65 -11.09
CA ASP A 477 -21.68 -1.56 -11.95
C ASP A 477 -21.05 -2.94 -12.20
N THR A 478 -20.38 -3.08 -13.34
CA THR A 478 -19.78 -4.36 -13.77
C THR A 478 -18.32 -4.15 -14.12
N TYR A 479 -17.46 -4.73 -13.32
CA TYR A 479 -16.01 -4.71 -13.45
C TYR A 479 -15.55 -5.98 -14.15
N ARG A 480 -15.01 -5.85 -15.36
CA ARG A 480 -14.74 -6.99 -16.23
C ARG A 480 -13.24 -7.26 -16.34
N LEU A 481 -12.82 -8.45 -15.95
CA LEU A 481 -11.44 -8.89 -16.10
C LEU A 481 -11.08 -9.03 -17.58
N ALA A 482 -9.86 -8.65 -17.92
CA ALA A 482 -9.36 -8.73 -19.29
C ALA A 482 -9.05 -10.18 -19.68
N ASP A 483 -9.31 -10.53 -20.94
CA ASP A 483 -9.02 -11.86 -21.49
C ASP A 483 -7.72 -11.91 -22.32
N ALA A 484 -7.09 -10.76 -22.54
CA ALA A 484 -5.88 -10.63 -23.36
C ALA A 484 -4.97 -9.50 -22.89
N ASN A 485 -3.66 -9.71 -23.03
CA ASN A 485 -2.63 -8.71 -22.79
C ASN A 485 -2.51 -7.75 -23.98
N GLN A 486 -3.10 -6.57 -23.85
CA GLN A 486 -3.13 -5.54 -24.88
C GLN A 486 -3.22 -4.14 -24.27
N ARG A 487 -2.99 -3.08 -25.06
CA ARG A 487 -3.11 -1.69 -24.62
C ARG A 487 -4.41 -1.46 -23.84
N GLY A 488 -4.30 -0.88 -22.64
CA GLY A 488 -5.41 -0.67 -21.70
C GLY A 488 -5.62 -1.80 -20.69
N THR A 489 -4.92 -2.92 -20.84
CA THR A 489 -4.84 -3.98 -19.81
C THR A 489 -3.87 -3.53 -18.73
N GLY A 490 -4.28 -3.65 -17.48
CA GLY A 490 -3.50 -3.21 -16.33
C GLY A 490 -4.28 -3.42 -15.03
N PHE A 491 -3.70 -2.94 -13.93
CA PHE A 491 -4.27 -3.09 -12.59
C PHE A 491 -4.98 -1.80 -12.16
N GLU A 492 -6.13 -1.96 -11.50
CA GLU A 492 -6.93 -0.87 -10.96
C GLU A 492 -7.51 -1.30 -9.61
N SER A 493 -7.60 -0.38 -8.64
CA SER A 493 -8.40 -0.64 -7.44
C SER A 493 -9.81 -0.10 -7.65
N ILE A 494 -10.80 -0.93 -7.39
CA ILE A 494 -12.21 -0.56 -7.54
C ILE A 494 -12.59 0.39 -6.41
N TRP A 495 -12.92 1.62 -6.79
CA TRP A 495 -13.71 2.56 -6.01
C TRP A 495 -15.13 2.60 -6.56
N ASP A 496 -16.09 2.30 -5.70
CA ASP A 496 -17.53 2.30 -5.96
C ASP A 496 -18.25 2.84 -4.72
N ALA A 497 -19.14 3.81 -4.91
CA ALA A 497 -19.76 4.51 -3.78
C ALA A 497 -21.08 3.88 -3.34
N ALA A 498 -21.76 3.12 -4.21
CA ALA A 498 -23.01 2.45 -3.89
C ALA A 498 -23.44 1.56 -5.05
N GLY A 499 -24.09 0.45 -4.73
CA GLY A 499 -24.64 -0.35 -5.80
C GLY A 499 -24.99 -1.75 -5.37
N VAL A 500 -25.28 -2.56 -6.38
CA VAL A 500 -25.15 -4.00 -6.28
C VAL A 500 -24.29 -4.40 -7.46
N ASP A 501 -23.02 -4.63 -7.18
CA ASP A 501 -21.95 -4.58 -8.16
C ASP A 501 -21.37 -5.96 -8.40
N GLN A 502 -20.60 -6.10 -9.48
CA GLN A 502 -20.05 -7.40 -9.83
C GLN A 502 -18.69 -7.34 -10.50
N ILE A 503 -17.84 -8.32 -10.17
CA ILE A 503 -16.65 -8.66 -10.96
C ILE A 503 -16.97 -9.83 -11.88
N VAL A 504 -16.71 -9.68 -13.18
CA VAL A 504 -17.03 -10.71 -14.18
C VAL A 504 -15.85 -11.08 -15.06
N TYR A 505 -15.76 -12.36 -15.38
CA TYR A 505 -14.95 -12.92 -16.44
C TYR A 505 -15.78 -13.96 -17.19
N ASP A 506 -15.66 -14.05 -18.52
CA ASP A 506 -16.43 -15.00 -19.34
C ASP A 506 -15.56 -15.70 -20.41
N GLY A 507 -14.24 -15.66 -20.23
CA GLY A 507 -13.30 -16.30 -21.14
C GLY A 507 -13.06 -17.77 -20.79
N LEU A 508 -11.99 -18.34 -21.34
CA LEU A 508 -11.69 -19.79 -21.24
C LEU A 508 -10.52 -20.12 -20.31
N LYS A 509 -9.88 -19.11 -19.71
CA LYS A 509 -8.73 -19.27 -18.82
C LYS A 509 -9.20 -19.37 -17.39
N ASP A 510 -8.33 -19.86 -16.52
CA ASP A 510 -8.60 -19.88 -15.09
C ASP A 510 -8.55 -18.43 -14.55
N ALA A 511 -9.58 -18.05 -13.80
CA ALA A 511 -9.71 -16.76 -13.14
C ALA A 511 -9.77 -16.94 -11.62
N SER A 512 -9.12 -16.05 -10.88
CA SER A 512 -9.28 -15.91 -9.44
C SER A 512 -9.95 -14.58 -9.16
N ILE A 513 -11.15 -14.60 -8.60
CA ILE A 513 -11.94 -13.42 -8.21
C ILE A 513 -12.06 -13.41 -6.68
N ASP A 514 -11.69 -12.30 -6.06
CA ASP A 514 -11.77 -12.09 -4.61
C ASP A 514 -12.47 -10.76 -4.33
N LEU A 515 -13.64 -10.83 -3.69
CA LEU A 515 -14.52 -9.68 -3.44
C LEU A 515 -14.18 -8.93 -2.15
N ARG A 516 -13.15 -9.35 -1.42
CA ARG A 516 -12.78 -8.75 -0.13
C ARG A 516 -12.01 -7.45 -0.35
N ALA A 517 -12.52 -6.38 0.23
CA ALA A 517 -11.89 -5.07 0.25
C ALA A 517 -10.54 -5.09 0.99
N ALA A 518 -9.67 -4.16 0.60
CA ALA A 518 -8.43 -3.86 1.30
C ALA A 518 -8.69 -3.55 2.79
N THR A 519 -7.90 -4.15 3.68
CA THR A 519 -8.07 -3.96 5.13
C THR A 519 -7.28 -2.79 5.69
N LEU A 520 -6.31 -2.27 4.91
CA LEU A 520 -5.42 -1.16 5.29
C LEU A 520 -4.55 -1.45 6.51
N LYS A 521 -4.19 -2.71 6.70
CA LYS A 521 -3.37 -3.22 7.82
C LYS A 521 -2.17 -4.00 7.31
N TYR A 522 -1.18 -4.17 8.18
CA TYR A 522 -0.08 -5.12 7.97
C TYR A 522 -0.56 -6.56 8.13
N GLU A 523 -1.23 -7.06 7.10
CA GLU A 523 -1.70 -8.45 6.97
C GLU A 523 -1.91 -8.79 5.50
N VAL A 524 -2.11 -10.08 5.20
CA VAL A 524 -2.49 -10.49 3.85
C VAL A 524 -3.86 -9.92 3.48
N GLY A 525 -3.90 -9.17 2.38
CA GLY A 525 -5.07 -8.39 1.97
C GLY A 525 -5.06 -6.94 2.46
N GLY A 526 -3.98 -6.48 3.10
CA GLY A 526 -3.80 -5.09 3.51
C GLY A 526 -4.04 -4.10 2.37
N GLY A 527 -3.40 -4.30 1.23
CA GLY A 527 -3.60 -3.53 -0.02
C GLY A 527 -4.74 -4.05 -0.90
N GLY A 528 -5.54 -5.00 -0.41
CA GLY A 528 -6.54 -5.73 -1.17
C GLY A 528 -6.02 -7.07 -1.70
N ARG A 529 -6.92 -7.82 -2.34
CA ARG A 529 -6.62 -9.12 -2.95
C ARG A 529 -6.85 -8.99 -4.45
N VAL A 530 -5.84 -9.34 -5.23
CA VAL A 530 -5.89 -9.16 -6.68
C VAL A 530 -6.82 -10.21 -7.27
N SER A 531 -7.90 -9.77 -7.90
CA SER A 531 -8.70 -10.55 -8.84
C SER A 531 -8.02 -10.51 -10.20
N TYR A 532 -7.73 -11.67 -10.80
CA TYR A 532 -6.95 -11.78 -12.04
C TYR A 532 -7.34 -13.00 -12.88
N VAL A 533 -6.84 -13.04 -14.11
CA VAL A 533 -6.96 -14.17 -15.03
C VAL A 533 -5.55 -14.71 -15.33
N GLU A 534 -5.38 -16.04 -15.37
CA GLU A 534 -4.10 -16.68 -15.61
C GLU A 534 -3.40 -16.19 -16.90
N GLY A 535 -2.18 -15.70 -16.70
CA GLY A 535 -1.30 -15.15 -17.74
C GLY A 535 -1.71 -13.77 -18.25
N ILE A 536 -2.67 -13.09 -17.60
CA ILE A 536 -3.06 -11.72 -17.93
C ILE A 536 -2.45 -10.75 -16.91
N PHE A 537 -1.70 -9.76 -17.40
CA PHE A 537 -1.13 -8.70 -16.58
C PHE A 537 -2.16 -7.59 -16.37
N GLY A 538 -3.25 -7.92 -15.68
CA GLY A 538 -4.31 -6.99 -15.38
C GLY A 538 -5.36 -7.61 -14.50
N GLY A 539 -6.02 -6.77 -13.71
CA GLY A 539 -6.90 -7.23 -12.66
C GLY A 539 -7.40 -6.12 -11.77
N PHE A 540 -8.08 -6.51 -10.70
CA PHE A 540 -8.68 -5.59 -9.75
C PHE A 540 -8.28 -5.90 -8.32
N THR A 541 -7.97 -4.88 -7.53
CA THR A 541 -8.20 -4.95 -6.07
C THR A 541 -9.50 -4.23 -5.75
N VAL A 542 -10.04 -4.41 -4.55
CA VAL A 542 -11.22 -3.67 -4.07
C VAL A 542 -10.77 -2.70 -2.97
N ALA A 543 -11.05 -1.40 -3.14
CA ALA A 543 -10.64 -0.38 -2.17
C ALA A 543 -11.36 -0.55 -0.82
N ASN A 544 -10.78 -0.01 0.25
CA ASN A 544 -11.42 -0.05 1.57
C ASN A 544 -12.76 0.69 1.55
N GLY A 545 -13.76 0.14 2.24
CA GLY A 545 -15.12 0.72 2.29
C GLY A 545 -16.00 0.35 1.09
N VAL A 546 -15.44 -0.25 0.04
CA VAL A 546 -16.21 -0.75 -1.12
C VAL A 546 -16.74 -2.15 -0.83
N THR A 547 -17.98 -2.40 -1.22
CA THR A 547 -18.59 -3.74 -1.20
C THR A 547 -18.89 -4.15 -2.63
N ILE A 548 -18.48 -5.36 -3.01
CA ILE A 548 -18.88 -6.00 -4.26
C ILE A 548 -19.69 -7.24 -3.90
N GLU A 549 -20.93 -7.33 -4.36
CA GLU A 549 -21.85 -8.38 -3.95
C GLU A 549 -21.79 -9.59 -4.86
N ASN A 550 -21.48 -9.44 -6.15
CA ASN A 550 -21.60 -10.55 -7.09
C ASN A 550 -20.30 -10.84 -7.83
N ALA A 551 -20.17 -12.10 -8.26
CA ALA A 551 -19.11 -12.49 -9.18
C ALA A 551 -19.57 -13.58 -10.12
N SER A 552 -19.06 -13.55 -11.36
CA SER A 552 -19.20 -14.66 -12.29
C SER A 552 -17.91 -14.90 -13.06
N SER A 553 -17.52 -16.15 -13.22
CA SER A 553 -16.33 -16.54 -13.99
C SER A 553 -16.68 -17.29 -15.29
N GLY A 554 -15.67 -17.85 -15.96
CA GLY A 554 -15.72 -18.26 -17.35
C GLY A 554 -15.93 -19.75 -17.54
N ALA A 555 -15.11 -20.34 -18.42
CA ALA A 555 -15.09 -21.78 -18.70
C ALA A 555 -13.82 -22.48 -18.14
N GLY A 556 -12.99 -21.74 -17.38
CA GLY A 556 -11.74 -22.22 -16.79
C GLY A 556 -11.98 -22.94 -15.47
N ALA A 557 -10.93 -23.46 -14.83
CA ALA A 557 -11.04 -23.91 -13.44
C ALA A 557 -10.91 -22.69 -12.51
N ASP A 558 -12.05 -22.06 -12.23
CA ASP A 558 -12.06 -20.74 -11.63
C ASP A 558 -12.14 -20.79 -10.10
N ARG A 559 -11.68 -19.73 -9.46
CA ARG A 559 -11.80 -19.53 -8.02
C ARG A 559 -12.53 -18.23 -7.75
N ILE A 560 -13.61 -18.29 -6.98
CA ILE A 560 -14.39 -17.13 -6.57
C ILE A 560 -14.52 -17.13 -5.04
N VAL A 561 -14.12 -16.03 -4.41
CA VAL A 561 -14.29 -15.81 -2.97
C VAL A 561 -15.07 -14.55 -2.71
N GLY A 562 -16.20 -14.71 -2.04
CA GLY A 562 -17.05 -13.63 -1.57
C GLY A 562 -16.49 -12.93 -0.33
N ASN A 563 -17.34 -12.14 0.31
CA ASN A 563 -16.96 -11.27 1.41
C ASN A 563 -17.95 -11.43 2.58
N ALA A 564 -18.31 -10.34 3.26
CA ALA A 564 -19.24 -10.37 4.39
C ALA A 564 -20.68 -9.94 4.01
N ALA A 565 -20.89 -9.59 2.74
CA ALA A 565 -22.20 -9.24 2.20
C ALA A 565 -22.93 -10.50 1.69
N ASN A 566 -24.22 -10.37 1.37
CA ASN A 566 -24.95 -11.45 0.73
C ASN A 566 -24.50 -11.57 -0.72
N ASN A 567 -23.73 -12.60 -1.03
CA ASN A 567 -23.11 -12.74 -2.33
C ASN A 567 -23.91 -13.61 -3.30
N ASN A 568 -23.80 -13.30 -4.60
CA ASN A 568 -24.24 -14.19 -5.68
C ASN A 568 -23.03 -14.56 -6.54
N LEU A 569 -22.58 -15.80 -6.44
CA LEU A 569 -21.35 -16.30 -7.04
C LEU A 569 -21.67 -17.39 -8.08
N SER A 570 -21.14 -17.26 -9.29
CA SER A 570 -21.39 -18.19 -10.40
C SER A 570 -20.09 -18.64 -11.07
N GLY A 571 -19.74 -19.92 -10.96
CA GLY A 571 -18.55 -20.52 -11.62
C GLY A 571 -18.72 -20.68 -13.14
N ASN A 572 -19.96 -20.92 -13.57
CA ASN A 572 -20.37 -21.15 -14.95
C ASN A 572 -19.91 -22.51 -15.50
N ALA A 573 -18.74 -22.61 -16.13
CA ALA A 573 -18.25 -23.90 -16.63
C ALA A 573 -16.82 -24.07 -16.19
N GLY A 574 -16.38 -25.30 -15.95
CA GLY A 574 -15.06 -25.50 -15.38
C GLY A 574 -15.04 -26.54 -14.30
N SER A 575 -14.16 -26.40 -13.34
CA SER A 575 -14.20 -27.16 -12.10
C SER A 575 -13.80 -26.17 -11.03
N ASP A 576 -14.82 -25.52 -10.50
CA ASP A 576 -14.68 -24.22 -9.87
C ASP A 576 -14.65 -24.34 -8.35
N LEU A 577 -13.97 -23.41 -7.70
CA LEU A 577 -13.98 -23.25 -6.24
C LEU A 577 -14.73 -21.98 -5.87
N LEU A 578 -15.91 -22.13 -5.26
CA LEU A 578 -16.74 -21.02 -4.78
C LEU A 578 -16.78 -21.02 -3.25
N ILE A 579 -16.39 -19.89 -2.65
CA ILE A 579 -16.46 -19.65 -1.20
C ILE A 579 -17.32 -18.41 -0.97
N GLY A 580 -18.47 -18.55 -0.31
CA GLY A 580 -19.40 -17.43 -0.04
C GLY A 580 -18.83 -16.44 0.94
N GLY A 581 -18.39 -16.92 2.10
CA GLY A 581 -17.78 -16.08 3.13
C GLY A 581 -18.72 -15.93 4.31
N ALA A 582 -19.10 -14.71 4.65
CA ALA A 582 -20.18 -14.46 5.60
C ALA A 582 -21.33 -13.77 4.89
N GLY A 583 -22.57 -13.98 5.33
CA GLY A 583 -23.71 -13.39 4.66
C GLY A 583 -24.85 -14.39 4.51
N VAL A 584 -25.70 -14.17 3.52
CA VAL A 584 -26.66 -15.15 3.04
C VAL A 584 -26.39 -15.30 1.55
N ASP A 585 -25.59 -16.30 1.23
CA ASP A 585 -24.96 -16.40 -0.09
C ASP A 585 -25.73 -17.34 -1.01
N THR A 586 -25.64 -17.09 -2.30
CA THR A 586 -26.08 -17.98 -3.36
C THR A 586 -24.89 -18.37 -4.22
N LEU A 587 -24.53 -19.64 -4.20
CA LEU A 587 -23.42 -20.20 -4.98
C LEU A 587 -23.98 -21.12 -6.06
N LEU A 588 -23.57 -20.89 -7.30
CA LEU A 588 -23.88 -21.72 -8.46
C LEU A 588 -22.56 -22.22 -9.07
N GLY A 589 -22.26 -23.52 -8.95
CA GLY A 589 -21.09 -24.13 -9.58
C GLY A 589 -21.20 -24.06 -11.10
N GLY A 590 -22.14 -24.82 -11.65
CA GLY A 590 -22.50 -24.76 -13.06
C GLY A 590 -22.18 -26.06 -13.78
N ILE A 591 -21.29 -26.03 -14.77
CA ILE A 591 -20.89 -27.21 -15.54
C ILE A 591 -19.51 -27.67 -15.09
N GLY A 592 -19.43 -28.89 -14.60
CA GLY A 592 -18.21 -29.61 -14.26
C GLY A 592 -18.18 -29.95 -12.79
N ASN A 593 -17.01 -30.24 -12.23
CA ASN A 593 -16.92 -30.76 -10.87
C ASN A 593 -16.54 -29.63 -9.92
N ASP A 594 -17.54 -29.07 -9.23
CA ASP A 594 -17.37 -27.84 -8.48
C ASP A 594 -17.23 -28.07 -6.98
N TRP A 595 -16.54 -27.17 -6.28
CA TRP A 595 -16.39 -27.15 -4.83
C TRP A 595 -17.05 -25.90 -4.26
N LEU A 596 -18.13 -26.09 -3.50
CA LEU A 596 -18.95 -25.01 -2.94
C LEU A 596 -18.87 -24.99 -1.42
N GLU A 597 -18.48 -23.85 -0.87
CA GLU A 597 -18.41 -23.57 0.56
C GLU A 597 -19.24 -22.31 0.86
N GLY A 598 -20.42 -22.45 1.46
CA GLY A 598 -21.29 -21.31 1.78
C GLY A 598 -20.64 -20.36 2.77
N GLY A 599 -20.07 -20.92 3.84
CA GLY A 599 -19.47 -20.14 4.91
C GLY A 599 -20.49 -19.84 6.01
N ALA A 600 -20.35 -18.69 6.66
CA ALA A 600 -21.21 -18.27 7.76
C ALA A 600 -22.49 -17.62 7.22
N GLY A 601 -23.60 -18.34 7.27
CA GLY A 601 -24.80 -17.84 6.65
C GLY A 601 -25.93 -18.84 6.65
N ALA A 602 -27.03 -18.50 5.99
CA ALA A 602 -28.05 -19.49 5.64
C ALA A 602 -28.07 -19.61 4.12
N ASP A 603 -27.06 -20.32 3.60
CA ASP A 603 -26.66 -20.18 2.20
C ASP A 603 -27.45 -21.12 1.28
N THR A 604 -27.50 -20.80 -0.01
CA THR A 604 -28.06 -21.67 -1.04
C THR A 604 -26.95 -22.10 -1.99
N LEU A 605 -26.67 -23.39 -2.01
CA LEU A 605 -25.62 -24.00 -2.81
C LEU A 605 -26.26 -24.84 -3.92
N THR A 606 -25.84 -24.62 -5.16
CA THR A 606 -26.31 -25.33 -6.34
C THR A 606 -25.10 -25.81 -7.11
N GLY A 607 -24.87 -27.13 -7.15
CA GLY A 607 -23.69 -27.71 -7.81
C GLY A 607 -23.80 -27.58 -9.32
N GLY A 608 -24.94 -27.98 -9.88
CA GLY A 608 -25.18 -27.97 -11.32
C GLY A 608 -24.98 -29.36 -11.92
N THR A 609 -24.19 -29.46 -12.99
CA THR A 609 -23.92 -30.72 -13.67
C THR A 609 -22.49 -31.16 -13.44
N GLY A 610 -22.29 -32.35 -12.92
CA GLY A 610 -20.97 -32.91 -12.68
C GLY A 610 -20.97 -33.57 -11.30
N SER A 611 -19.77 -33.89 -10.80
CA SER A 611 -19.60 -34.50 -9.50
C SER A 611 -19.16 -33.40 -8.53
N ASP A 612 -20.13 -32.83 -7.82
CA ASP A 612 -19.92 -31.62 -7.02
C ASP A 612 -19.64 -31.94 -5.55
N VAL A 613 -18.92 -31.04 -4.89
CA VAL A 613 -18.61 -31.12 -3.47
C VAL A 613 -19.20 -29.92 -2.73
N PHE A 614 -20.06 -30.22 -1.76
CA PHE A 614 -20.61 -29.24 -0.83
C PHE A 614 -19.87 -29.35 0.51
N PHE A 615 -19.07 -28.33 0.82
CA PHE A 615 -18.17 -28.34 1.97
C PHE A 615 -18.73 -27.55 3.16
N PHE A 616 -18.60 -28.11 4.37
CA PHE A 616 -19.01 -27.47 5.62
C PHE A 616 -17.93 -27.62 6.71
N ASP A 617 -17.35 -26.51 7.13
CA ASP A 617 -16.41 -26.46 8.26
C ASP A 617 -17.11 -26.18 9.60
N LYS A 618 -16.52 -26.67 10.68
CA LYS A 618 -16.96 -26.54 12.08
C LYS A 618 -17.12 -25.09 12.53
N ASP A 619 -16.31 -24.18 11.99
CA ASP A 619 -16.29 -22.77 12.37
C ASP A 619 -17.27 -21.94 11.51
N LEU A 620 -17.77 -22.50 10.41
CA LEU A 620 -18.57 -21.80 9.40
C LEU A 620 -20.05 -22.21 9.40
N ALA A 621 -20.41 -23.40 9.90
CA ALA A 621 -21.77 -23.94 9.86
C ALA A 621 -22.81 -23.25 10.78
N ALA A 622 -22.70 -21.95 11.09
CA ALA A 622 -23.55 -21.28 12.06
C ALA A 622 -25.03 -21.06 11.63
N GLY A 623 -25.41 -21.39 10.39
CA GLY A 623 -26.79 -21.25 9.92
C GLY A 623 -27.42 -22.50 9.32
N ARG A 624 -28.45 -22.28 8.50
CA ARG A 624 -29.29 -23.32 7.91
C ARG A 624 -29.14 -23.30 6.41
N ASP A 625 -28.10 -23.95 5.92
CA ASP A 625 -27.78 -23.97 4.51
C ASP A 625 -28.71 -24.90 3.76
N ARG A 626 -28.78 -24.69 2.45
CA ARG A 626 -29.61 -25.43 1.54
C ARG A 626 -28.80 -25.84 0.32
N ILE A 627 -28.66 -27.15 0.11
CA ILE A 627 -28.24 -27.70 -1.18
C ILE A 627 -29.49 -27.86 -2.06
N SER A 628 -29.50 -27.22 -3.22
CA SER A 628 -30.68 -27.11 -4.09
C SER A 628 -30.98 -28.36 -4.92
N ASP A 629 -29.93 -29.04 -5.37
CA ASP A 629 -29.96 -29.93 -6.54
C ASP A 629 -29.14 -31.21 -6.40
N PHE A 630 -28.69 -31.54 -5.19
CA PHE A 630 -27.86 -32.71 -4.86
C PHE A 630 -28.19 -33.96 -5.71
N ALA A 631 -27.18 -34.43 -6.42
CA ALA A 631 -27.24 -35.54 -7.36
C ALA A 631 -26.62 -36.83 -6.79
N ALA A 632 -26.62 -37.89 -7.59
CA ALA A 632 -26.09 -39.19 -7.17
C ALA A 632 -24.55 -39.23 -7.18
N ASP A 633 -23.97 -38.34 -7.96
CA ASP A 633 -22.55 -38.10 -8.17
C ASP A 633 -21.96 -37.03 -7.23
N ASP A 634 -22.78 -36.40 -6.39
CA ASP A 634 -22.32 -35.37 -5.47
C ASP A 634 -21.86 -35.90 -4.12
N PHE A 635 -21.04 -35.11 -3.44
CA PHE A 635 -20.56 -35.36 -2.10
C PHE A 635 -20.85 -34.20 -1.16
N ILE A 636 -21.17 -34.52 0.09
CA ILE A 636 -21.09 -33.58 1.21
C ILE A 636 -19.82 -33.92 1.99
N VAL A 637 -18.96 -32.93 2.18
CA VAL A 637 -17.70 -33.07 2.92
C VAL A 637 -17.71 -32.13 4.10
N THR A 638 -17.37 -32.64 5.29
CA THR A 638 -17.46 -31.86 6.51
C THR A 638 -16.26 -32.10 7.42
N THR A 639 -15.86 -31.11 8.22
CA THR A 639 -14.87 -31.31 9.30
C THR A 639 -15.51 -31.75 10.62
N VAL A 640 -16.84 -31.68 10.69
CA VAL A 640 -17.67 -32.15 11.82
C VAL A 640 -18.67 -33.19 11.37
N ALA A 641 -18.74 -34.31 12.09
CA ALA A 641 -19.72 -35.34 11.80
C ALA A 641 -21.15 -34.82 11.98
N PHE A 642 -22.08 -35.33 11.16
CA PHE A 642 -23.52 -35.20 11.42
C PHE A 642 -23.90 -35.89 12.73
N ARG A 643 -24.90 -35.32 13.41
CA ARG A 643 -25.46 -35.89 14.63
C ARG A 643 -26.33 -37.07 14.27
N ASP A 644 -25.77 -38.26 14.45
CA ASP A 644 -26.49 -39.51 14.26
C ASP A 644 -26.44 -40.38 15.51
N GLY A 645 -27.60 -40.92 15.88
CA GLY A 645 -27.81 -41.74 17.07
C GLY A 645 -27.72 -43.25 16.81
N ASN A 646 -27.59 -43.68 15.54
CA ASN A 646 -27.38 -45.08 15.16
C ASN A 646 -25.92 -45.28 14.65
N ARG A 647 -25.52 -46.53 14.40
CA ARG A 647 -24.17 -46.88 13.89
C ARG A 647 -24.27 -47.73 12.61
N ASP A 648 -25.22 -47.38 11.74
CA ASP A 648 -25.55 -48.16 10.54
C ASP A 648 -25.06 -47.49 9.23
N ASN A 649 -24.24 -46.45 9.34
CA ASN A 649 -23.72 -45.62 8.25
C ASN A 649 -24.82 -44.92 7.42
N ILE A 650 -26.02 -44.76 7.97
CA ILE A 650 -27.13 -44.01 7.35
C ILE A 650 -27.55 -42.87 8.25
N ILE A 651 -27.16 -41.65 7.86
CA ILE A 651 -27.55 -40.43 8.55
C ILE A 651 -29.00 -40.11 8.20
N THR A 652 -29.87 -40.04 9.20
CA THR A 652 -31.30 -39.73 9.00
C THR A 652 -31.60 -38.27 9.34
N ALA A 653 -32.29 -37.57 8.45
CA ALA A 653 -32.70 -36.19 8.68
C ALA A 653 -33.70 -36.08 9.86
N ASN A 654 -33.69 -34.95 10.56
CA ASN A 654 -34.60 -34.70 11.67
C ASN A 654 -36.06 -34.47 11.19
N THR A 655 -36.99 -34.18 12.11
CA THR A 655 -38.42 -33.99 11.76
C THR A 655 -38.68 -32.80 10.83
N ASN A 656 -37.76 -31.85 10.75
CA ASN A 656 -37.80 -30.72 9.82
C ASN A 656 -37.13 -31.02 8.48
N LYS A 657 -36.69 -32.27 8.25
CA LYS A 657 -35.98 -32.73 7.04
C LYS A 657 -34.66 -32.00 6.81
N VAL A 658 -33.92 -31.74 7.88
CA VAL A 658 -32.54 -31.22 7.83
C VAL A 658 -31.59 -32.15 8.57
N PHE A 659 -30.31 -32.10 8.20
CA PHE A 659 -29.23 -32.85 8.83
C PHE A 659 -28.49 -31.93 9.79
N ASP A 660 -28.54 -32.24 11.10
CA ASP A 660 -27.93 -31.42 12.14
C ASP A 660 -26.47 -31.84 12.36
N PHE A 661 -25.54 -30.90 12.45
CA PHE A 661 -24.15 -31.20 12.79
C PHE A 661 -23.98 -31.42 14.31
N THR A 662 -22.94 -32.16 14.70
CA THR A 662 -22.63 -32.42 16.12
C THR A 662 -22.25 -31.18 16.91
N GLN A 663 -21.75 -30.12 16.26
CA GLN A 663 -21.28 -28.88 16.90
C GLN A 663 -22.21 -27.66 16.67
N GLY A 664 -23.43 -27.88 16.16
CA GLY A 664 -24.38 -26.81 15.82
C GLY A 664 -24.43 -26.53 14.32
N GLY A 665 -25.53 -25.93 13.86
CA GLY A 665 -25.82 -25.79 12.43
C GLY A 665 -26.64 -26.95 11.85
N SER A 666 -27.16 -26.74 10.64
CA SER A 666 -27.89 -27.79 9.92
C SER A 666 -27.91 -27.53 8.42
N VAL A 667 -27.97 -28.58 7.60
CA VAL A 667 -28.15 -28.46 6.15
C VAL A 667 -29.44 -29.12 5.68
N ALA A 668 -30.18 -28.42 4.82
CA ALA A 668 -31.31 -28.95 4.07
C ALA A 668 -30.83 -29.43 2.70
N VAL A 669 -30.99 -30.72 2.40
CA VAL A 669 -30.52 -31.30 1.13
C VAL A 669 -31.74 -31.61 0.26
N VAL A 670 -31.73 -31.14 -0.99
CA VAL A 670 -32.77 -31.43 -1.99
C VAL A 670 -32.16 -32.15 -3.17
N ALA A 671 -32.80 -33.25 -3.57
CA ALA A 671 -32.46 -34.03 -4.75
C ALA A 671 -33.72 -34.26 -5.59
N ASN A 672 -33.66 -34.06 -6.91
CA ASN A 672 -34.81 -34.23 -7.81
C ASN A 672 -36.08 -33.47 -7.34
N GLY A 673 -35.90 -32.26 -6.80
CA GLY A 673 -36.98 -31.41 -6.29
C GLY A 673 -37.65 -31.90 -5.00
N LYS A 674 -37.08 -32.89 -4.31
CA LYS A 674 -37.59 -33.43 -3.05
C LYS A 674 -36.53 -33.36 -1.96
N ALA A 675 -36.96 -33.09 -0.72
CA ALA A 675 -36.07 -33.15 0.43
C ALA A 675 -35.53 -34.57 0.62
N VAL A 676 -34.20 -34.68 0.73
CA VAL A 676 -33.48 -35.91 1.07
C VAL A 676 -33.71 -36.19 2.55
N THR A 677 -34.06 -37.44 2.89
CA THR A 677 -34.33 -37.85 4.27
C THR A 677 -33.25 -38.74 4.87
N SER A 678 -32.31 -39.22 4.04
CA SER A 678 -31.20 -40.03 4.49
C SER A 678 -29.97 -39.84 3.60
N LEU A 679 -28.79 -39.79 4.20
CA LEU A 679 -27.49 -39.80 3.54
C LEU A 679 -26.71 -41.05 3.94
N ARG A 680 -25.86 -41.56 3.06
CA ARG A 680 -24.91 -42.62 3.35
C ARG A 680 -23.60 -42.00 3.83
N TYR A 681 -23.03 -42.52 4.90
CA TYR A 681 -21.66 -42.21 5.32
C TYR A 681 -20.66 -43.11 4.58
N ASP A 682 -19.77 -42.49 3.79
CA ASP A 682 -18.83 -43.20 2.92
C ASP A 682 -17.44 -43.38 3.53
N GLY A 683 -17.13 -42.62 4.59
CA GLY A 683 -15.91 -42.78 5.38
C GLY A 683 -15.31 -41.44 5.81
N THR A 684 -14.08 -41.52 6.33
CA THR A 684 -13.27 -40.35 6.67
C THR A 684 -11.92 -40.41 6.00
N TYR A 685 -11.38 -39.26 5.66
CA TYR A 685 -9.97 -39.09 5.32
C TYR A 685 -9.33 -38.01 6.20
N THR A 686 -8.01 -37.90 6.15
CA THR A 686 -7.26 -36.89 6.89
C THR A 686 -6.31 -36.21 5.95
N GLU A 687 -6.33 -34.88 5.95
CA GLU A 687 -5.48 -34.01 5.13
C GLU A 687 -5.01 -32.87 6.05
N ASP A 688 -3.71 -32.61 6.07
CA ASP A 688 -3.05 -31.60 6.92
C ASP A 688 -3.42 -31.66 8.42
N GLY A 689 -3.66 -32.87 8.93
CA GLY A 689 -4.03 -33.10 10.32
C GLY A 689 -5.49 -32.81 10.66
N VAL A 690 -6.29 -32.38 9.67
CA VAL A 690 -7.74 -32.19 9.78
C VAL A 690 -8.46 -33.46 9.31
N GLN A 691 -9.42 -33.94 10.11
CA GLN A 691 -10.25 -35.09 9.74
C GLN A 691 -11.50 -34.61 9.00
N TYR A 692 -11.78 -35.24 7.85
CA TYR A 692 -12.93 -34.95 7.01
C TYR A 692 -13.87 -36.16 6.95
N PHE A 693 -15.18 -35.91 6.99
CA PHE A 693 -16.25 -36.89 6.88
C PHE A 693 -16.94 -36.73 5.52
N VAL A 694 -17.21 -37.83 4.84
CA VAL A 694 -17.76 -37.83 3.48
C VAL A 694 -19.12 -38.53 3.44
N TYR A 695 -20.10 -37.90 2.78
CA TYR A 695 -21.47 -38.38 2.66
C TYR A 695 -22.00 -38.28 1.23
N SER A 696 -22.88 -39.21 0.83
CA SER A 696 -23.54 -39.24 -0.49
C SER A 696 -24.98 -39.75 -0.41
N LEU A 697 -25.70 -39.83 -1.55
CA LEU A 697 -26.99 -40.52 -1.65
C LEU A 697 -26.88 -42.06 -1.61
N GLY A 698 -25.67 -42.60 -1.81
CA GLY A 698 -25.40 -44.04 -1.98
C GLY A 698 -25.82 -44.60 -3.35
N GLY A 699 -25.13 -45.66 -3.79
CA GLY A 699 -25.52 -46.43 -5.00
C GLY A 699 -24.90 -45.98 -6.33
N GLY A 700 -23.87 -45.13 -6.30
CA GLY A 700 -23.12 -44.68 -7.50
C GLY A 700 -21.66 -44.34 -7.22
N ASN A 701 -21.40 -43.60 -6.13
CA ASN A 701 -20.07 -43.14 -5.73
C ASN A 701 -19.52 -43.81 -4.47
N SER A 702 -18.20 -43.76 -4.30
CA SER A 702 -17.46 -44.19 -3.11
C SER A 702 -16.38 -43.17 -2.74
N LEU A 703 -15.79 -43.29 -1.55
CA LEU A 703 -14.63 -42.47 -1.14
C LEU A 703 -13.45 -42.55 -2.14
N ALA A 704 -13.38 -43.60 -2.98
CA ALA A 704 -12.35 -43.73 -4.00
C ALA A 704 -12.57 -42.82 -5.23
N ASP A 705 -13.78 -42.30 -5.40
CA ASP A 705 -14.18 -41.40 -6.50
C ASP A 705 -14.08 -39.92 -6.09
N PHE A 706 -13.78 -39.66 -4.81
CA PHE A 706 -13.54 -38.32 -4.27
C PHE A 706 -12.12 -37.86 -4.58
N THR A 707 -11.99 -36.70 -5.23
CA THR A 707 -10.72 -35.96 -5.31
C THR A 707 -10.68 -34.92 -4.19
N SER A 708 -9.58 -34.86 -3.43
CA SER A 708 -9.38 -33.81 -2.43
C SER A 708 -9.43 -32.43 -3.09
N ARG A 709 -9.67 -31.40 -2.26
CA ARG A 709 -9.81 -30.00 -2.69
C ARG A 709 -8.72 -29.69 -3.74
N PRO A 710 -9.07 -29.10 -4.91
CA PRO A 710 -8.07 -28.57 -5.82
C PRO A 710 -7.05 -27.77 -5.01
N GLY A 711 -5.77 -28.07 -5.19
CA GLY A 711 -4.72 -27.78 -4.20
C GLY A 711 -4.85 -26.38 -3.60
N GLN A 712 -4.72 -26.30 -2.27
CA GLN A 712 -4.51 -25.04 -1.57
C GLN A 712 -3.34 -24.31 -2.24
N TYR A 713 -3.64 -23.37 -3.12
CA TYR A 713 -2.76 -22.22 -3.28
C TYR A 713 -3.02 -21.38 -2.04
N ASP A 714 -1.99 -21.30 -1.19
CA ASP A 714 -2.00 -20.71 0.16
C ASP A 714 -2.92 -19.49 0.26
N PHE A 715 -3.97 -19.62 1.07
CA PHE A 715 -4.67 -18.48 1.68
C PHE A 715 -4.31 -18.46 3.16
N LEU A 716 -3.08 -18.03 3.44
CA LEU A 716 -2.74 -17.35 4.68
C LEU A 716 -2.05 -16.05 4.34
#